data_AF-A0A2K6LSG1-F1
#
_entry.id   AF-A0A2K6LSG1-F1
#
_cell.length_a   1.000
_cell.length_b   1.000
_cell.length_c   1.000
_cell.angle_alpha   90.00
_cell.angle_beta   90.00
_cell.angle_gamma   90.00
#
_symmetry.space_group_name_H-M   'P 1'
#
loop_
_entity.id
_entity.type
_entity.pdbx_description
1 polymer ?
#
loop_
_entity_poly.entity_id
_entity_poly.type
_entity_poly.pdbx_seq_one_letter_code
_entity_poly.pdbx_strand_id
1 'polypeptide(L)'
;MEPPAAKRSRGCPAEPEERDAGAGAARGQGRPEALLDLSAKRVAESWAFEQVEERFSRVPEPVQKRIVFWSFPRSEREICMYSSLGYPPPEGEHDARVPFTRGLHLLQSGAVDRVLQVGFHLSGNIREPGGPGEPERLYHVSISFDRCKITSVSCGCDNRDLFYCAHVVALSLYRIRHARQVELRLPISETLSQMNRDQLQKFVQYLISAHHTEVLPTAQRLADEILLLGSEINLVHGAPDPTAGAGIEDANCWHLDEEQIQEQVKQLLSNGGYYGASQQLRSMFSKVREMLRMRDSNGARMLILMTEQFLQDPRLALWRQQGAGMTDKCRQLWDELGALWVCVVLSPHCKPEERAGWLQLLSRWDKLDVCPLEEGNYSFDGPSLQPTVAPIPGSEEEEEVAATSPRHTVFGRALLAGELHWNDAYLQRILASDSYGPSLTGSVGGDKQTFDPQGRPLWLGEPFPTACARVDTLRAHGYPQQALRLASAIINTLRLQRWHQLESYKQQKKELLQKGSTCITNTEGWVGHPLDPIGCLCRALLEACRLEEETLTLYPDSGPEKRKVAYQHVPVPGSPGESYLVLALEVALLGLGQQRALPEGLYAQDKVVRNEEQLLALLEEVELDERLVQVLRKQAGLLLEGGPFSGFGEVLFRESVPMHTCARYLFTALLPHDPDLAYRLALRAMRLPVLETAFPAGEPHPSPLDSIMSNRFPRWFILGHLETRQCELASTMLTAAKGDPKWLHAVLGSIQQNIHSPALLFKLAQDACKTATPVSAPPDTTLLGIALELGLQVMRMTLNIMTWRRREMVRWLVSCATEIGPQALMNIMQNWYSLFTPVEAATIVAVTGTTHATLLRLQLDTPRREELWACARTLALQCAMKDPQNCALPALTLCEKNHSAFEAAYQIVLDAAAGGLGHAHLFTVARYMEHRGLPLRAYKLATLALAQLSIAFNQDSHPAVNDVLWACSLSHSLGRHELSAIVPLIIRSIHCAPMLSDILRRWTLSAPGLGPLGARRAAKPLGADRAPLCQLLDAAVTAYITTSHSRLTHISPRHYGDFIEFLGKARETFLLAPDGHLQFAQFLENLKQTYKGKKKLMLLVRERFG
;
A
#
# COMPACT_ATOMS: atom_id res chain seq x y z
N MET A 1 -13.52 77.93 -60.54
CA MET A 1 -14.88 77.71 -61.06
C MET A 1 -14.99 76.25 -61.45
N GLU A 2 -16.00 75.57 -60.93
CA GLU A 2 -16.38 74.20 -61.32
C GLU A 2 -16.53 74.06 -62.84
N PRO A 3 -16.42 72.81 -63.33
CA PRO A 3 -17.53 72.30 -64.12
C PRO A 3 -18.06 70.95 -63.59
N PRO A 4 -19.39 70.75 -63.63
CA PRO A 4 -20.05 69.51 -63.28
C PRO A 4 -20.49 68.68 -64.52
N ALA A 5 -21.02 67.49 -64.18
CA ALA A 5 -22.02 66.68 -64.90
C ALA A 5 -21.56 65.70 -65.99
N ALA A 6 -21.45 64.43 -65.59
CA ALA A 6 -21.64 63.27 -66.47
C ALA A 6 -23.02 62.63 -66.19
N LYS A 7 -23.83 62.44 -67.24
CA LYS A 7 -25.08 61.66 -67.23
C LYS A 7 -24.87 60.33 -67.98
N ARG A 8 -25.09 59.25 -67.22
CA ARG A 8 -25.85 58.01 -67.51
C ARG A 8 -25.56 57.19 -68.78
N SER A 9 -25.21 55.92 -68.53
CA SER A 9 -25.82 54.76 -69.17
C SER A 9 -26.40 53.80 -68.09
N ARG A 10 -27.61 53.27 -68.35
CA ARG A 10 -28.32 52.18 -67.63
C ARG A 10 -27.76 50.83 -68.14
N GLY A 11 -27.77 49.69 -67.45
CA GLY A 11 -28.34 49.26 -66.18
C GLY A 11 -28.23 47.71 -66.02
N CYS A 12 -28.76 47.21 -64.89
CA CYS A 12 -28.94 45.82 -64.40
C CYS A 12 -27.88 45.31 -63.40
N PRO A 13 -28.27 44.48 -62.41
CA PRO A 13 -28.99 44.89 -61.19
C PRO A 13 -28.23 44.54 -59.90
N ALA A 14 -28.67 45.14 -58.80
CA ALA A 14 -28.12 44.98 -57.45
C ALA A 14 -28.21 43.53 -56.92
N GLU A 15 -27.13 43.08 -56.28
CA GLU A 15 -27.16 41.94 -55.35
C GLU A 15 -27.62 42.39 -53.95
N PRO A 16 -28.27 41.52 -53.17
CA PRO A 16 -28.94 41.91 -51.93
C PRO A 16 -27.97 41.95 -50.74
N GLU A 17 -28.17 42.93 -49.86
CA GLU A 17 -27.63 42.94 -48.50
C GLU A 17 -28.14 41.72 -47.72
N GLU A 18 -27.26 40.81 -47.32
CA GLU A 18 -27.56 39.80 -46.31
C GLU A 18 -27.35 40.39 -44.91
N ARG A 19 -28.47 40.58 -44.21
CA ARG A 19 -28.52 40.92 -42.79
C ARG A 19 -28.19 39.71 -41.91
N ASP A 20 -27.48 40.04 -40.86
CA ASP A 20 -27.21 39.34 -39.59
C ASP A 20 -28.21 38.25 -39.15
N ALA A 21 -27.66 37.09 -38.78
CA ALA A 21 -28.28 36.14 -37.85
C ALA A 21 -27.16 35.33 -37.16
N GLY A 22 -27.06 35.50 -35.84
CA GLY A 22 -26.03 34.88 -35.01
C GLY A 22 -26.28 33.40 -34.66
N ALA A 23 -25.23 32.84 -34.05
CA ALA A 23 -25.19 31.66 -33.19
C ALA A 23 -25.54 30.28 -33.78
N GLY A 24 -24.62 29.33 -33.55
CA GLY A 24 -24.90 27.90 -33.59
C GLY A 24 -24.39 27.19 -34.84
N ALA A 25 -23.35 26.38 -34.69
CA ALA A 25 -22.92 25.40 -35.67
C ALA A 25 -23.98 24.27 -35.81
N ALA A 26 -25.15 24.60 -36.33
CA ALA A 26 -26.07 23.63 -36.90
C ALA A 26 -25.70 23.46 -38.37
N ARG A 27 -25.52 22.20 -38.80
CA ARG A 27 -25.33 21.80 -40.20
C ARG A 27 -26.53 22.26 -41.06
N GLY A 28 -26.51 23.51 -41.51
CA GLY A 28 -27.32 24.00 -42.61
C GLY A 28 -26.64 23.64 -43.93
N GLN A 29 -27.37 23.04 -44.85
CA GLN A 29 -26.95 22.80 -46.24
C GLN A 29 -26.66 24.15 -46.92
N GLY A 30 -25.43 24.65 -46.78
CA GLY A 30 -24.93 25.84 -47.46
C GLY A 30 -24.37 25.50 -48.84
N ARG A 31 -24.49 26.44 -49.79
CA ARG A 31 -23.87 26.35 -51.12
C ARG A 31 -22.41 25.86 -51.02
N PRO A 32 -21.96 25.01 -51.97
CA PRO A 32 -20.56 24.57 -51.99
C PRO A 32 -19.63 25.78 -52.07
N GLU A 33 -18.51 25.73 -51.34
CA GLU A 33 -17.47 26.76 -51.38
C GLU A 33 -16.90 26.89 -52.80
N ALA A 34 -16.37 28.08 -53.13
CA ALA A 34 -15.76 28.31 -54.43
C ALA A 34 -14.56 27.37 -54.65
N LEU A 35 -14.32 26.98 -55.91
CA LEU A 35 -13.15 26.14 -56.25
C LEU A 35 -11.84 26.76 -55.77
N LEU A 36 -11.71 28.09 -55.85
CA LEU A 36 -10.57 28.83 -55.32
C LEU A 36 -10.34 28.55 -53.82
N ASP A 37 -11.41 28.51 -53.04
CA ASP A 37 -11.34 28.26 -51.59
C ASP A 37 -10.99 26.82 -51.28
N LEU A 38 -11.61 25.87 -51.98
CA LEU A 38 -11.30 24.45 -51.82
C LEU A 38 -9.83 24.17 -52.18
N SER A 39 -9.33 24.75 -53.27
CA SER A 39 -7.93 24.62 -53.68
C SER A 39 -6.98 25.32 -52.71
N ALA A 40 -7.28 26.56 -52.31
CA ALA A 40 -6.43 27.32 -51.39
C ALA A 40 -6.35 26.65 -50.01
N LYS A 41 -7.47 26.12 -49.48
CA LYS A 41 -7.47 25.30 -48.25
C LYS A 41 -6.53 24.10 -48.38
N ARG A 42 -6.62 23.38 -49.49
CA ARG A 42 -5.82 22.17 -49.69
C ARG A 42 -4.32 22.46 -49.81
N VAL A 43 -3.96 23.61 -50.40
CA VAL A 43 -2.57 24.10 -50.46
C VAL A 43 -2.12 24.54 -49.07
N ALA A 44 -2.91 25.37 -48.40
CA ALA A 44 -2.67 25.89 -47.06
C ALA A 44 -2.60 24.83 -45.96
N GLU A 45 -2.99 23.58 -46.22
CA GLU A 45 -2.83 22.46 -45.29
C GLU A 45 -1.57 21.62 -45.54
N SER A 46 -0.93 21.74 -46.70
CA SER A 46 0.07 20.76 -47.13
C SER A 46 1.39 21.34 -47.59
N TRP A 47 1.40 22.51 -48.21
CA TRP A 47 2.60 23.08 -48.79
C TRP A 47 3.03 24.31 -48.02
N ALA A 48 4.35 24.41 -47.77
CA ALA A 48 4.92 25.67 -47.33
C ALA A 48 4.74 26.70 -48.45
N PHE A 49 4.52 27.96 -48.10
CA PHE A 49 4.22 28.97 -49.12
C PHE A 49 5.38 29.20 -50.08
N GLU A 50 6.63 29.08 -49.59
CA GLU A 50 7.84 29.09 -50.41
C GLU A 50 7.77 28.11 -51.59
N GLN A 51 7.22 26.90 -51.39
CA GLN A 51 7.05 25.91 -52.49
C GLN A 51 6.10 26.38 -53.58
N VAL A 52 5.13 27.22 -53.23
CA VAL A 52 4.18 27.81 -54.17
C VAL A 52 4.88 28.91 -54.96
N GLU A 53 5.68 29.74 -54.31
CA GLU A 53 6.43 30.82 -54.93
C GLU A 53 7.53 30.31 -55.86
N GLU A 54 8.29 29.29 -55.46
CA GLU A 54 9.34 28.70 -56.32
C GLU A 54 8.77 28.05 -57.59
N ARG A 55 7.56 27.50 -57.49
CA ARG A 55 6.92 26.79 -58.61
C ARG A 55 6.34 27.74 -59.66
N PHE A 56 5.95 28.95 -59.28
CA PHE A 56 5.27 29.88 -60.16
C PHE A 56 5.96 31.24 -60.16
N SER A 57 6.35 31.72 -61.35
CA SER A 57 7.02 33.01 -61.50
C SER A 57 6.24 34.21 -60.95
N ARG A 58 4.91 34.11 -60.85
CA ARG A 58 4.05 35.09 -60.16
C ARG A 58 2.73 34.45 -59.72
N VAL A 59 2.49 34.38 -58.42
CA VAL A 59 1.20 33.94 -57.87
C VAL A 59 0.21 35.11 -57.91
N PRO A 60 -1.00 34.98 -58.50
CA PRO A 60 -1.98 36.05 -58.48
C PRO A 60 -2.39 36.43 -57.05
N GLU A 61 -2.42 37.71 -56.74
CA GLU A 61 -2.78 38.24 -55.41
C GLU A 61 -4.08 37.65 -54.82
N PRO A 62 -5.19 37.49 -55.58
CA PRO A 62 -6.40 36.87 -55.04
C PRO A 62 -6.18 35.43 -54.58
N VAL A 63 -5.30 34.67 -55.25
CA VAL A 63 -4.96 33.28 -54.88
C VAL A 63 -4.10 33.28 -53.63
N GLN A 64 -3.06 34.12 -53.60
CA GLN A 64 -2.18 34.26 -52.44
C GLN A 64 -2.95 34.66 -51.19
N LYS A 65 -3.83 35.68 -51.27
CA LYS A 65 -4.70 36.10 -50.17
C LYS A 65 -5.55 34.95 -49.63
N ARG A 66 -6.07 34.06 -50.49
CA ARG A 66 -6.86 32.91 -50.04
C ARG A 66 -6.00 31.81 -49.42
N ILE A 67 -4.82 31.52 -49.95
CA ILE A 67 -3.87 30.58 -49.32
C ILE A 67 -3.55 31.06 -47.91
N VAL A 68 -3.07 32.30 -47.79
CA VAL A 68 -2.73 32.93 -46.50
C VAL A 68 -3.92 32.95 -45.53
N PHE A 69 -5.13 33.27 -46.00
CA PHE A 69 -6.33 33.26 -45.18
C PHE A 69 -6.64 31.88 -44.59
N TRP A 70 -6.47 30.83 -45.39
CA TRP A 70 -6.77 29.45 -44.99
C TRP A 70 -5.63 28.78 -44.21
N SER A 71 -4.43 29.37 -44.17
CA SER A 71 -3.29 28.83 -43.42
C SER A 71 -3.38 28.98 -41.91
N PHE A 72 -4.32 29.76 -41.37
CA PHE A 72 -4.57 29.85 -39.93
C PHE A 72 -5.40 28.64 -39.43
N PRO A 73 -5.13 28.07 -38.24
CA PRO A 73 -5.93 26.99 -37.67
C PRO A 73 -7.41 27.36 -37.51
N ARG A 74 -8.29 26.35 -37.58
CA ARG A 74 -9.75 26.57 -37.59
C ARG A 74 -10.49 25.88 -36.45
N SER A 75 -9.81 25.00 -35.71
CA SER A 75 -10.41 24.21 -34.64
C SER A 75 -10.14 24.85 -33.28
N GLU A 76 -11.20 25.30 -32.60
CA GLU A 76 -11.09 25.76 -31.22
C GLU A 76 -10.59 24.65 -30.28
N ARG A 77 -10.85 23.38 -30.63
CA ARG A 77 -10.37 22.22 -29.85
C ARG A 77 -8.85 22.10 -29.86
N GLU A 78 -8.20 22.45 -30.97
CA GLU A 78 -6.73 22.45 -31.07
C GLU A 78 -6.14 23.57 -30.19
N ILE A 79 -6.79 24.74 -30.17
CA ILE A 79 -6.41 25.85 -29.27
C ILE A 79 -6.60 25.45 -27.80
N CYS A 80 -7.70 24.77 -27.47
CA CYS A 80 -7.96 24.23 -26.13
C CYS A 80 -6.88 23.22 -25.72
N MET A 81 -6.50 22.32 -26.63
CA MET A 81 -5.43 21.37 -26.40
C MET A 81 -4.12 22.10 -26.09
N TYR A 82 -3.75 23.15 -26.81
CA TYR A 82 -2.51 23.87 -26.56
C TYR A 82 -2.57 24.94 -25.46
N SER A 83 -3.65 25.01 -24.68
CA SER A 83 -3.81 25.97 -23.58
C SER A 83 -4.19 25.33 -22.24
N SER A 84 -4.49 24.03 -22.20
CA SER A 84 -4.97 23.34 -21.00
C SER A 84 -4.22 22.01 -20.75
N LEU A 85 -3.78 21.80 -19.50
CA LEU A 85 -3.31 20.49 -19.03
C LEU A 85 -4.54 19.60 -18.76
N GLY A 86 -4.68 18.49 -19.49
CA GLY A 86 -5.90 17.70 -19.61
C GLY A 86 -6.36 16.91 -18.37
N TYR A 87 -6.68 17.58 -17.26
CA TYR A 87 -7.47 17.02 -16.16
C TYR A 87 -8.24 18.13 -15.42
N PRO A 88 -9.48 17.91 -14.94
CA PRO A 88 -10.17 18.85 -14.08
C PRO A 88 -9.35 19.11 -12.80
N PRO A 89 -9.25 20.37 -12.34
CA PRO A 89 -8.59 20.67 -11.07
C PRO A 89 -9.28 19.91 -9.92
N PRO A 90 -8.55 19.55 -8.85
CA PRO A 90 -9.13 18.91 -7.67
C PRO A 90 -10.29 19.77 -7.12
N GLU A 91 -11.35 19.09 -6.68
CA GLU A 91 -12.61 19.68 -6.22
C GLU A 91 -12.38 20.92 -5.33
N GLY A 92 -12.81 22.10 -5.80
CA GLY A 92 -12.86 23.33 -5.00
C GLY A 92 -12.07 24.54 -5.52
N GLU A 93 -11.23 24.40 -6.57
CA GLU A 93 -10.63 25.58 -7.21
C GLU A 93 -11.46 26.03 -8.42
N HIS A 94 -11.91 27.29 -8.40
CA HIS A 94 -12.73 27.88 -9.45
C HIS A 94 -12.16 27.66 -10.87
N ASP A 95 -13.04 27.21 -11.76
CA ASP A 95 -12.92 27.02 -13.21
C ASP A 95 -12.34 28.24 -13.99
N ALA A 96 -12.25 29.40 -13.34
CA ALA A 96 -11.71 30.65 -13.88
C ALA A 96 -10.17 30.67 -14.06
N ARG A 97 -9.43 29.66 -13.57
CA ARG A 97 -7.95 29.60 -13.68
C ARG A 97 -7.44 28.92 -14.95
N VAL A 98 -8.27 28.19 -15.70
CA VAL A 98 -7.83 27.51 -16.92
C VAL A 98 -7.59 28.55 -18.03
N PRO A 99 -6.40 28.58 -18.68
CA PRO A 99 -6.09 29.58 -19.70
C PRO A 99 -7.09 29.63 -20.84
N PHE A 100 -7.64 28.48 -21.26
CA PHE A 100 -8.66 28.41 -22.29
C PHE A 100 -9.95 29.14 -21.89
N THR A 101 -10.51 28.81 -20.72
CA THR A 101 -11.75 29.40 -20.20
C THR A 101 -11.61 30.90 -19.98
N ARG A 102 -10.47 31.34 -19.42
CA ARG A 102 -10.16 32.76 -19.25
C ARG A 102 -10.02 33.48 -20.59
N GLY A 103 -9.36 32.87 -21.57
CA GLY A 103 -9.24 33.42 -22.92
C GLY A 103 -10.58 33.55 -23.64
N LEU A 104 -11.48 32.57 -23.45
CA LEU A 104 -12.85 32.64 -23.95
C LEU A 104 -13.64 33.78 -23.30
N HIS A 105 -13.50 33.97 -21.98
CA HIS A 105 -14.13 35.09 -21.27
C HIS A 105 -13.62 36.45 -21.79
N LEU A 106 -12.30 36.60 -21.98
CA LEU A 106 -11.72 37.82 -22.57
C LEU A 106 -12.29 38.12 -23.96
N LEU A 107 -12.46 37.09 -24.81
CA LEU A 107 -13.11 37.27 -26.10
C LEU A 107 -14.57 37.72 -25.95
N GLN A 108 -15.35 37.08 -25.08
CA GLN A 108 -16.76 37.38 -24.85
C GLN A 108 -16.99 38.77 -24.24
N SER A 109 -16.05 39.26 -23.43
CA SER A 109 -16.10 40.61 -22.85
C SER A 109 -15.68 41.70 -23.84
N GLY A 110 -15.32 41.36 -25.08
CA GLY A 110 -14.87 42.33 -26.09
C GLY A 110 -13.48 42.90 -25.81
N ALA A 111 -12.60 42.15 -25.15
CA ALA A 111 -11.25 42.60 -24.77
C ALA A 111 -10.23 42.64 -25.93
N VAL A 112 -10.58 42.10 -27.10
CA VAL A 112 -9.65 41.92 -28.23
C VAL A 112 -9.81 43.06 -29.23
N ASP A 113 -8.74 43.84 -29.41
CA ASP A 113 -8.71 45.05 -30.23
C ASP A 113 -7.53 45.09 -31.20
N ARG A 114 -7.64 45.90 -32.27
CA ARG A 114 -6.58 46.16 -33.26
C ARG A 114 -5.98 44.89 -33.87
N VAL A 115 -6.83 43.94 -34.26
CA VAL A 115 -6.40 42.69 -34.86
C VAL A 115 -6.02 42.90 -36.33
N LEU A 116 -4.78 42.54 -36.68
CA LEU A 116 -4.24 42.65 -38.03
C LEU A 116 -3.54 41.34 -38.41
N GLN A 117 -3.83 40.81 -39.60
CA GLN A 117 -3.09 39.72 -40.19
C GLN A 117 -2.25 40.25 -41.37
N VAL A 118 -0.93 40.12 -41.30
CA VAL A 118 -0.01 40.41 -42.40
C VAL A 118 0.65 39.11 -42.81
N GLY A 119 0.32 38.61 -44.00
CA GLY A 119 0.77 37.30 -44.45
C GLY A 119 0.43 36.22 -43.41
N PHE A 120 1.45 35.49 -43.00
CA PHE A 120 1.42 34.38 -42.03
C PHE A 120 1.61 34.82 -40.57
N HIS A 121 1.41 36.10 -40.29
CA HIS A 121 1.57 36.69 -38.96
C HIS A 121 0.30 37.42 -38.53
N LEU A 122 -0.20 37.08 -37.34
CA LEU A 122 -1.39 37.67 -36.72
C LEU A 122 -0.96 38.45 -35.48
N SER A 123 -1.36 39.71 -35.37
CA SER A 123 -1.14 40.53 -34.19
C SER A 123 -2.43 41.14 -33.67
N GLY A 124 -2.47 41.44 -32.37
CA GLY A 124 -3.61 42.07 -31.72
C GLY A 124 -3.28 42.54 -30.32
N ASN A 125 -4.17 43.36 -29.75
CA ASN A 125 -4.05 43.87 -28.40
C ASN A 125 -5.18 43.31 -27.54
N ILE A 126 -4.85 42.80 -26.35
CA ILE A 126 -5.81 42.25 -25.40
C ILE A 126 -5.85 43.16 -24.18
N ARG A 127 -7.03 43.67 -23.88
CA ARG A 127 -7.31 44.53 -22.72
C ARG A 127 -7.84 43.70 -21.57
N GLU A 128 -7.01 43.49 -20.57
CA GLU A 128 -7.42 42.75 -19.38
C GLU A 128 -7.82 43.71 -18.25
N PRO A 129 -9.08 43.64 -17.77
CA PRO A 129 -9.50 44.43 -16.62
C PRO A 129 -8.74 43.99 -15.38
N GLY A 130 -8.13 44.95 -14.67
CA GLY A 130 -7.45 44.70 -13.40
C GLY A 130 -8.43 44.28 -12.30
N GLY A 131 -7.89 43.73 -11.20
CA GLY A 131 -8.65 43.53 -9.97
C GLY A 131 -9.25 44.84 -9.43
N PRO A 132 -10.16 44.79 -8.43
CA PRO A 132 -10.76 46.01 -7.89
C PRO A 132 -9.68 46.96 -7.34
N GLY A 133 -9.44 48.07 -8.04
CA GLY A 133 -8.42 49.09 -7.73
C GLY A 133 -7.16 49.05 -8.60
N GLU A 134 -6.98 48.07 -9.49
CA GLU A 134 -5.86 48.01 -10.43
C GLU A 134 -6.22 48.58 -11.81
N PRO A 135 -5.27 49.25 -12.50
CA PRO A 135 -5.48 49.72 -13.86
C PRO A 135 -5.66 48.58 -14.86
N GLU A 136 -6.40 48.84 -15.93
CA GLU A 136 -6.52 47.97 -17.10
C GLU A 136 -5.12 47.74 -17.72
N ARG A 137 -4.79 46.48 -18.00
CA ARG A 137 -3.51 46.09 -18.59
C ARG A 137 -3.69 45.80 -20.07
N LEU A 138 -2.78 46.33 -20.89
CA LEU A 138 -2.77 46.10 -22.33
C LEU A 138 -1.64 45.14 -22.69
N TYR A 139 -1.99 43.99 -23.24
CA TYR A 139 -1.03 42.99 -23.70
C TYR A 139 -0.98 42.96 -25.23
N HIS A 140 0.22 43.11 -25.79
CA HIS A 140 0.44 42.89 -27.22
C HIS A 140 0.71 41.41 -27.46
N VAL A 141 -0.04 40.82 -28.38
CA VAL A 141 0.07 39.40 -28.73
C VAL A 141 0.34 39.29 -30.22
N SER A 142 1.29 38.43 -30.55
CA SER A 142 1.65 38.08 -31.91
C SER A 142 1.72 36.56 -32.08
N ILE A 143 1.22 36.07 -33.19
CA ILE A 143 1.08 34.65 -33.51
C ILE A 143 1.54 34.46 -34.95
N SER A 144 2.59 33.66 -35.14
CA SER A 144 2.97 33.17 -36.46
C SER A 144 2.37 31.78 -36.68
N PHE A 145 1.97 31.51 -37.91
CA PHE A 145 1.31 30.25 -38.25
C PHE A 145 1.69 29.80 -39.65
N ASP A 146 1.69 28.49 -39.85
CA ASP A 146 1.96 27.86 -41.13
C ASP A 146 1.19 26.55 -41.22
N ARG A 147 0.79 26.18 -42.43
CA ARG A 147 0.10 24.91 -42.73
C ARG A 147 -1.01 24.52 -41.73
N CYS A 148 -1.84 25.50 -41.33
CA CYS A 148 -2.93 25.38 -40.36
C CYS A 148 -2.50 25.13 -38.89
N LYS A 149 -1.26 25.47 -38.52
CA LYS A 149 -0.72 25.33 -37.17
C LYS A 149 -0.11 26.64 -36.69
N ILE A 150 -0.22 26.93 -35.40
CA ILE A 150 0.52 28.04 -34.78
C ILE A 150 1.96 27.58 -34.57
N THR A 151 2.93 28.24 -35.20
CA THR A 151 4.35 27.87 -35.16
C THR A 151 5.13 28.64 -34.11
N SER A 152 4.70 29.86 -33.79
CA SER A 152 5.23 30.62 -32.66
C SER A 152 4.19 31.58 -32.09
N VAL A 153 4.33 31.87 -30.79
CA VAL A 153 3.52 32.86 -30.09
C VAL A 153 4.43 33.76 -29.28
N SER A 154 4.07 35.04 -29.18
CA SER A 154 4.71 35.99 -28.28
C SER A 154 3.64 36.86 -27.67
N CYS A 155 3.65 36.98 -26.34
CA CYS A 155 2.72 37.76 -25.58
C CYS A 155 3.47 38.57 -24.53
N GLY A 156 3.14 39.86 -24.39
CA GLY A 156 3.74 40.74 -23.37
C GLY A 156 3.30 40.46 -21.93
N CYS A 157 2.75 39.27 -21.62
CA CYS A 157 2.35 38.90 -20.26
C CYS A 157 3.49 38.16 -19.56
N ASP A 158 3.61 38.33 -18.23
CA ASP A 158 4.61 37.60 -17.42
C ASP A 158 4.27 36.10 -17.22
N ASN A 159 3.30 35.57 -17.98
CA ASN A 159 2.85 34.20 -17.80
C ASN A 159 3.90 33.20 -18.29
N ARG A 160 4.42 32.41 -17.37
CA ARG A 160 5.34 31.30 -17.62
C ARG A 160 4.63 29.96 -17.47
N ASP A 161 3.46 29.81 -18.09
CA ASP A 161 2.81 28.50 -18.25
C ASP A 161 3.36 27.74 -19.47
N LEU A 162 3.45 26.41 -19.39
CA LEU A 162 3.93 25.51 -20.47
C LEU A 162 3.21 25.64 -21.82
N PHE A 163 2.04 26.27 -21.78
CA PHE A 163 1.02 26.28 -22.82
C PHE A 163 0.53 27.70 -23.07
N TYR A 164 -0.27 27.88 -24.12
CA TYR A 164 -0.76 29.19 -24.52
C TYR A 164 -1.50 29.89 -23.38
N CYS A 165 -1.06 31.12 -23.08
CA CYS A 165 -1.74 31.96 -22.10
C CYS A 165 -3.14 32.36 -22.59
N ALA A 166 -3.97 32.85 -21.67
CA ALA A 166 -5.34 33.29 -21.97
C ALA A 166 -5.40 34.37 -23.06
N HIS A 167 -4.39 35.23 -23.19
CA HIS A 167 -4.34 36.28 -24.22
C HIS A 167 -4.11 35.70 -25.63
N VAL A 168 -3.21 34.73 -25.75
CA VAL A 168 -2.97 33.98 -27.00
C VAL A 168 -4.23 33.22 -27.40
N VAL A 169 -4.91 32.58 -26.44
CA VAL A 169 -6.20 31.93 -26.67
C VAL A 169 -7.24 32.93 -27.18
N ALA A 170 -7.40 34.09 -26.51
CA ALA A 170 -8.39 35.09 -26.89
C ALA A 170 -8.18 35.58 -28.34
N LEU A 171 -6.94 35.89 -28.73
CA LEU A 171 -6.61 36.32 -30.09
C LEU A 171 -6.85 35.20 -31.12
N SER A 172 -6.47 33.95 -30.78
CA SER A 172 -6.69 32.79 -31.65
C SER A 172 -8.19 32.54 -31.89
N LEU A 173 -8.99 32.55 -30.82
CA LEU A 173 -10.43 32.38 -30.89
C LEU A 173 -11.11 33.53 -31.65
N TYR A 174 -10.65 34.77 -31.47
CA TYR A 174 -11.12 35.92 -32.25
C TYR A 174 -10.90 35.67 -33.74
N ARG A 175 -9.70 35.24 -34.14
CA ARG A 175 -9.38 34.95 -35.54
C ARG A 175 -10.17 33.78 -36.12
N ILE A 176 -10.54 32.79 -35.31
CA ILE A 176 -11.39 31.65 -35.73
C ILE A 176 -12.85 32.11 -35.92
N ARG A 177 -13.43 32.78 -34.93
CA ARG A 177 -14.86 33.17 -34.92
C ARG A 177 -15.17 34.36 -35.83
N HIS A 178 -14.23 35.30 -35.95
CA HIS A 178 -14.38 36.55 -36.69
C HIS A 178 -13.44 36.64 -37.90
N ALA A 179 -13.13 35.49 -38.52
CA ALA A 179 -12.16 35.37 -39.61
C ALA A 179 -12.30 36.40 -40.75
N ARG A 180 -13.54 36.73 -41.16
CA ARG A 180 -13.82 37.69 -42.24
C ARG A 180 -13.72 39.15 -41.82
N GLN A 181 -13.75 39.42 -40.51
CA GLN A 181 -13.66 40.78 -39.95
C GLN A 181 -12.21 41.21 -39.70
N VAL A 182 -11.27 40.26 -39.63
CA VAL A 182 -9.85 40.53 -39.48
C VAL A 182 -9.29 41.13 -40.77
N GLU A 183 -8.62 42.28 -40.66
CA GLU A 183 -7.94 42.90 -41.79
C GLU A 183 -6.76 42.02 -42.23
N LEU A 184 -6.79 41.56 -43.49
CA LEU A 184 -5.75 40.73 -44.08
C LEU A 184 -4.95 41.51 -45.11
N ARG A 185 -3.63 41.56 -44.92
CA ARG A 185 -2.65 42.06 -45.88
C ARG A 185 -1.75 40.91 -46.34
N LEU A 186 -1.23 41.02 -47.56
CA LEU A 186 -0.19 40.11 -48.05
C LEU A 186 1.10 40.28 -47.24
N PRO A 187 2.08 39.35 -47.35
CA PRO A 187 3.40 39.53 -46.76
C PRO A 187 3.99 40.91 -47.07
N ILE A 188 4.72 41.48 -46.11
CA ILE A 188 5.22 42.85 -46.21
C ILE A 188 6.19 43.02 -47.39
N SER A 189 6.93 41.96 -47.75
CA SER A 189 7.75 41.90 -48.97
C SER A 189 6.97 42.29 -50.23
N GLU A 190 5.70 41.90 -50.36
CA GLU A 190 4.88 42.28 -51.51
C GLU A 190 4.43 43.75 -51.48
N THR A 191 4.33 44.33 -50.28
CA THR A 191 4.08 45.76 -50.17
C THR A 191 5.35 46.54 -50.53
N LEU A 192 6.52 46.05 -50.12
CA LEU A 192 7.82 46.66 -50.43
C LEU A 192 8.18 46.55 -51.92
N SER A 193 7.87 45.41 -52.57
CA SER A 193 8.12 45.16 -53.99
C SER A 193 7.37 46.12 -54.92
N GLN A 194 6.20 46.59 -54.47
CA GLN A 194 5.35 47.54 -55.19
C GLN A 194 5.78 49.00 -55.03
N MET A 195 6.61 49.31 -54.02
CA MET A 195 7.08 50.66 -53.77
C MET A 195 8.25 51.03 -54.68
N ASN A 196 8.22 52.23 -55.25
CA ASN A 196 9.39 52.78 -55.93
C ASN A 196 10.44 53.30 -54.92
N ARG A 197 11.63 53.66 -55.41
CA ARG A 197 12.74 54.15 -54.59
C ARG A 197 12.34 55.29 -53.65
N ASP A 198 11.60 56.29 -54.13
CA ASP A 198 11.22 57.47 -53.33
C ASP A 198 10.21 57.10 -52.23
N GLN A 199 9.31 56.16 -52.52
CA GLN A 199 8.35 55.63 -51.53
C GLN A 199 9.06 54.79 -50.46
N LEU A 200 9.99 53.91 -50.85
CA LEU A 200 10.81 53.12 -49.92
C LEU A 200 11.64 54.03 -49.01
N GLN A 201 12.29 55.06 -49.57
CA GLN A 201 13.07 56.01 -48.78
C GLN A 201 12.19 56.76 -47.77
N LYS A 202 11.00 57.21 -48.18
CA LYS A 202 10.02 57.82 -47.26
C LYS A 202 9.59 56.82 -46.18
N PHE A 203 9.24 55.59 -46.55
CA PHE A 203 8.83 54.56 -45.62
C PHE A 203 9.87 54.34 -44.51
N VAL A 204 11.14 54.16 -44.89
CA VAL A 204 12.25 53.97 -43.93
C VAL A 204 12.43 55.21 -43.03
N GLN A 205 12.38 56.42 -43.59
CA GLN A 205 12.49 57.67 -42.81
C GLN A 205 11.37 57.79 -41.77
N TYR A 206 10.13 57.48 -42.14
CA TYR A 206 9.00 57.52 -41.22
C TYR A 206 9.06 56.39 -40.19
N LEU A 207 9.54 55.19 -40.56
CA LEU A 207 9.73 54.07 -39.62
C LEU A 207 10.76 54.43 -38.55
N ILE A 208 11.91 54.97 -38.95
CA ILE A 208 12.95 55.45 -38.03
C ILE A 208 12.40 56.57 -37.15
N SER A 209 11.67 57.53 -37.71
CA SER A 209 11.07 58.61 -36.93
C SER A 209 10.08 58.10 -35.88
N ALA A 210 9.25 57.11 -36.24
CA ALA A 210 8.22 56.55 -35.37
C ALA A 210 8.80 55.71 -34.22
N HIS A 211 9.86 54.95 -34.48
CA HIS A 211 10.48 54.01 -33.51
C HIS A 211 11.98 54.28 -33.31
N HIS A 212 12.38 55.56 -33.22
CA HIS A 212 13.80 55.93 -33.20
C HIS A 212 14.57 55.35 -32.00
N THR A 213 13.92 55.07 -30.89
CA THR A 213 14.55 54.44 -29.72
C THR A 213 14.85 52.95 -29.91
N GLU A 214 14.01 52.24 -30.66
CA GLU A 214 14.10 50.78 -30.83
C GLU A 214 14.83 50.40 -32.12
N VAL A 215 14.63 51.17 -33.19
CA VAL A 215 15.06 50.80 -34.54
C VAL A 215 16.36 51.49 -34.95
N LEU A 216 16.66 52.70 -34.46
CA LEU A 216 17.79 53.50 -34.97
C LEU A 216 19.16 52.79 -34.88
N PRO A 217 19.55 52.16 -33.75
CA PRO A 217 20.83 51.47 -33.67
C PRO A 217 20.94 50.32 -34.68
N THR A 218 19.86 49.59 -34.90
CA THR A 218 19.80 48.47 -35.86
C THR A 218 19.79 48.98 -37.29
N ALA A 219 19.00 50.01 -37.58
CA ALA A 219 18.93 50.64 -38.90
C ALA A 219 20.29 51.23 -39.32
N GLN A 220 21.02 51.86 -38.39
CA GLN A 220 22.37 52.36 -38.65
C GLN A 220 23.34 51.23 -38.97
N ARG A 221 23.33 50.15 -38.17
CA ARG A 221 24.16 48.97 -38.41
C ARG A 221 23.92 48.36 -39.80
N LEU A 222 22.64 48.17 -40.17
CA LEU A 222 22.25 47.63 -41.48
C LEU A 222 22.65 48.58 -42.61
N ALA A 223 22.51 49.89 -42.43
CA ALA A 223 22.95 50.88 -43.42
C ALA A 223 24.47 50.83 -43.63
N ASP A 224 25.25 50.74 -42.55
CA ASP A 224 26.71 50.62 -42.61
C ASP A 224 27.14 49.32 -43.32
N GLU A 225 26.47 48.19 -43.04
CA GLU A 225 26.71 46.91 -43.71
C GLU A 225 26.36 46.95 -45.20
N ILE A 226 25.22 47.54 -45.59
CA ILE A 226 24.82 47.66 -47.01
C ILE A 226 25.80 48.54 -47.78
N LEU A 227 26.31 49.62 -47.17
CA LEU A 227 27.27 50.52 -47.79
C LEU A 227 28.69 49.92 -47.93
N LEU A 228 29.00 48.88 -47.15
CA LEU A 228 30.29 48.17 -47.20
C LEU A 228 30.32 47.16 -48.36
N LEU A 229 31.17 47.42 -49.37
CA LEU A 229 31.41 46.50 -50.48
C LEU A 229 31.98 45.15 -49.97
N GLY A 230 31.26 44.06 -50.22
CA GLY A 230 31.66 42.70 -49.84
C GLY A 230 31.05 42.19 -48.52
N SER A 231 30.14 42.94 -47.89
CA SER A 231 29.34 42.45 -46.77
C SER A 231 28.40 41.31 -47.17
N GLU A 232 28.10 40.41 -46.24
CA GLU A 232 27.22 39.26 -46.47
C GLU A 232 25.81 39.68 -46.90
N ILE A 233 25.31 40.83 -46.40
CA ILE A 233 23.99 41.36 -46.74
C ILE A 233 23.85 41.70 -48.24
N ASN A 234 24.95 42.02 -48.92
CA ASN A 234 24.98 42.30 -50.35
C ASN A 234 25.15 41.02 -51.21
N LEU A 235 25.41 39.86 -50.60
CA LEU A 235 25.51 38.56 -51.28
C LEU A 235 24.14 37.90 -51.48
N VAL A 236 23.12 38.36 -50.74
CA VAL A 236 21.74 37.85 -50.81
C VAL A 236 20.81 38.91 -51.40
N HIS A 237 19.71 38.46 -52.03
CA HIS A 237 18.76 39.38 -52.68
C HIS A 237 17.94 40.23 -51.69
N GLY A 238 17.87 39.82 -50.43
CA GLY A 238 17.17 40.52 -49.36
C GLY A 238 17.14 39.71 -48.07
N ALA A 239 16.75 40.36 -46.97
CA ALA A 239 16.52 39.67 -45.70
C ALA A 239 15.23 38.82 -45.78
N PRO A 240 15.14 37.69 -45.04
CA PRO A 240 13.92 36.88 -44.99
C PRO A 240 12.76 37.70 -44.41
N ASP A 241 11.60 37.64 -45.07
CA ASP A 241 10.38 38.32 -44.63
C ASP A 241 9.70 37.52 -43.50
N PRO A 242 9.58 38.07 -42.28
CA PRO A 242 8.96 37.37 -41.15
C PRO A 242 7.45 37.11 -41.33
N THR A 243 6.82 37.72 -42.34
CA THR A 243 5.40 37.58 -42.67
C THR A 243 5.15 36.70 -43.89
N ALA A 244 6.20 36.25 -44.61
CA ALA A 244 6.09 35.40 -45.79
C ALA A 244 5.73 33.93 -45.50
N GLY A 245 5.80 33.53 -44.23
CA GLY A 245 5.54 32.15 -43.79
C GLY A 245 6.83 31.36 -43.59
N ALA A 246 6.69 30.12 -43.14
CA ALA A 246 7.82 29.23 -42.89
C ALA A 246 8.37 28.66 -44.21
N GLY A 247 9.67 28.37 -44.23
CA GLY A 247 10.35 27.78 -45.37
C GLY A 247 10.05 26.30 -45.57
N ILE A 248 10.58 25.72 -46.65
CA ILE A 248 10.39 24.30 -47.01
C ILE A 248 10.94 23.37 -45.93
N GLU A 249 12.12 23.69 -45.40
CA GLU A 249 12.82 22.88 -44.39
C GLU A 249 12.32 23.14 -42.96
N ASP A 250 11.52 24.19 -42.76
CA ASP A 250 11.00 24.53 -41.44
C ASP A 250 9.96 23.50 -40.96
N ALA A 251 10.07 23.16 -39.67
CA ALA A 251 9.21 22.19 -39.02
C ALA A 251 7.75 22.67 -38.97
N ASN A 252 6.84 21.91 -39.58
CA ASN A 252 5.39 22.12 -39.50
C ASN A 252 4.81 21.52 -38.21
N CYS A 253 5.21 22.02 -37.05
CA CYS A 253 4.69 21.58 -35.76
C CYS A 253 4.03 22.73 -35.01
N TRP A 254 3.08 22.39 -34.15
CA TRP A 254 2.51 23.38 -33.23
C TRP A 254 3.59 23.90 -32.29
N HIS A 255 3.48 25.16 -31.88
CA HIS A 255 4.43 25.77 -30.97
C HIS A 255 4.41 25.07 -29.60
N LEU A 256 5.60 24.74 -29.10
CA LEU A 256 5.83 24.13 -27.80
C LEU A 256 7.12 24.72 -27.22
N ASP A 257 7.06 25.28 -26.02
CA ASP A 257 8.23 25.86 -25.34
C ASP A 257 9.06 24.74 -24.69
N GLU A 258 10.15 24.36 -25.36
CA GLU A 258 11.01 23.25 -24.90
C GLU A 258 11.74 23.58 -23.60
N GLU A 259 12.27 24.81 -23.47
CA GLU A 259 13.05 25.23 -22.31
C GLU A 259 12.19 25.20 -21.05
N GLN A 260 10.96 25.67 -21.18
CA GLN A 260 10.00 25.68 -20.08
C GLN A 260 9.55 24.29 -19.67
N ILE A 261 9.33 23.37 -20.63
CA ILE A 261 9.05 21.95 -20.33
C ILE A 261 10.20 21.34 -19.55
N GLN A 262 11.43 21.53 -20.02
CA GLN A 262 12.61 20.97 -19.36
C GLN A 262 12.76 21.52 -17.94
N GLU A 263 12.68 22.83 -17.76
CA GLU A 263 12.82 23.48 -16.46
C GLU A 263 11.69 23.06 -15.50
N GLN A 264 10.44 22.95 -15.98
CA GLN A 264 9.34 22.48 -15.14
C GLN A 264 9.52 21.02 -14.72
N VAL A 265 9.87 20.11 -15.63
CA VAL A 265 10.11 18.70 -15.27
C VAL A 265 11.24 18.60 -14.25
N LYS A 266 12.32 19.35 -14.46
CA LYS A 266 13.46 19.42 -13.55
C LYS A 266 13.06 19.92 -12.15
N GLN A 267 12.24 20.97 -12.07
CA GLN A 267 11.69 21.47 -10.80
C GLN A 267 10.78 20.44 -10.11
N LEU A 268 9.95 19.71 -10.86
CA LEU A 268 9.07 18.69 -10.30
C LEU A 268 9.85 17.48 -9.77
N LEU A 269 10.93 17.09 -10.45
CA LEU A 269 11.81 16.02 -10.00
C LEU A 269 12.63 16.42 -8.76
N SER A 270 13.14 17.65 -8.70
CA SER A 270 13.93 18.16 -7.58
C SER A 270 13.11 18.34 -6.30
N ASN A 271 11.81 18.64 -6.43
CA ASN A 271 10.86 18.76 -5.32
C ASN A 271 10.50 17.42 -4.63
N GLY A 272 11.24 16.32 -4.87
CA GLY A 272 11.44 15.31 -3.81
C GLY A 272 10.22 14.51 -3.34
N GLY A 273 9.28 14.14 -4.22
CA GLY A 273 8.25 13.13 -3.88
C GLY A 273 7.04 13.65 -3.10
N TYR A 274 6.83 14.97 -3.00
CA TYR A 274 5.56 15.54 -2.55
C TYR A 274 4.43 15.13 -3.51
N TYR A 275 3.26 14.78 -2.95
CA TYR A 275 2.09 14.27 -3.67
C TYR A 275 1.73 15.13 -4.90
N GLY A 276 1.81 16.46 -4.79
CA GLY A 276 1.50 17.39 -5.88
C GLY A 276 2.45 17.30 -7.08
N ALA A 277 3.76 17.14 -6.86
CA ALA A 277 4.74 17.12 -7.96
C ALA A 277 4.58 15.87 -8.84
N SER A 278 4.35 14.70 -8.23
CA SER A 278 4.07 13.47 -8.97
C SER A 278 2.76 13.54 -9.76
N GLN A 279 1.73 14.20 -9.22
CA GLN A 279 0.45 14.38 -9.92
C GLN A 279 0.58 15.30 -11.14
N GLN A 280 1.39 16.36 -11.04
CA GLN A 280 1.66 17.25 -12.17
C GLN A 280 2.44 16.53 -13.29
N LEU A 281 3.45 15.70 -12.97
CA LEU A 281 4.14 14.88 -13.97
C LEU A 281 3.20 13.89 -14.68
N ARG A 282 2.26 13.26 -13.94
CA ARG A 282 1.21 12.43 -14.56
C ARG A 282 0.27 13.22 -15.46
N SER A 283 -0.02 14.47 -15.10
CA SER A 283 -0.84 15.36 -15.94
C SER A 283 -0.12 15.69 -17.25
N MET A 284 1.21 15.85 -17.22
CA MET A 284 2.04 15.99 -18.41
C MET A 284 2.05 14.70 -19.26
N PHE A 285 2.13 13.51 -18.65
CA PHE A 285 1.99 12.23 -19.37
C PHE A 285 0.61 12.06 -20.03
N SER A 286 -0.46 12.48 -19.34
CA SER A 286 -1.81 12.53 -19.91
C SER A 286 -1.84 13.46 -21.14
N LYS A 287 -1.17 14.62 -21.06
CA LYS A 287 -1.04 15.55 -22.18
C LYS A 287 -0.33 14.93 -23.38
N VAL A 288 0.75 14.18 -23.15
CA VAL A 288 1.42 13.42 -24.20
C VAL A 288 0.43 12.45 -24.87
N ARG A 289 -0.38 11.69 -24.11
CA ARG A 289 -1.40 10.80 -24.69
C ARG A 289 -2.44 11.55 -25.51
N GLU A 290 -2.89 12.71 -25.04
CA GLU A 290 -3.83 13.57 -25.78
C GLU A 290 -3.24 14.04 -27.12
N MET A 291 -1.98 14.48 -27.12
CA MET A 291 -1.25 14.86 -28.33
C MET A 291 -1.09 13.67 -29.29
N LEU A 292 -0.74 12.48 -28.79
CA LEU A 292 -0.67 11.26 -29.60
C LEU A 292 -2.04 10.91 -30.21
N ARG A 293 -3.14 11.11 -29.47
CA ARG A 293 -4.51 10.85 -29.94
C ARG A 293 -4.91 11.76 -31.09
N MET A 294 -4.41 12.99 -31.07
CA MET A 294 -4.55 13.96 -32.15
C MET A 294 -3.50 13.81 -33.25
N ARG A 295 -2.62 12.80 -33.14
CA ARG A 295 -1.52 12.50 -34.08
C ARG A 295 -0.54 13.66 -34.23
N ASP A 296 -0.33 14.37 -33.13
CA ASP A 296 0.59 15.49 -33.06
C ASP A 296 2.02 15.00 -32.81
N SER A 297 2.96 15.46 -33.64
CA SER A 297 4.39 15.19 -33.48
C SER A 297 4.96 15.70 -32.14
N ASN A 298 4.33 16.70 -31.54
CA ASN A 298 4.72 17.23 -30.24
C ASN A 298 4.53 16.22 -29.10
N GLY A 299 3.68 15.20 -29.25
CA GLY A 299 3.56 14.15 -28.25
C GLY A 299 4.88 13.41 -28.04
N ALA A 300 5.53 12.98 -29.12
CA ALA A 300 6.84 12.33 -29.05
C ALA A 300 7.94 13.31 -28.60
N ARG A 301 7.93 14.54 -29.12
CA ARG A 301 8.90 15.59 -28.77
C ARG A 301 8.87 15.94 -27.27
N MET A 302 7.68 16.16 -26.71
CA MET A 302 7.49 16.40 -25.28
C MET A 302 7.99 15.21 -24.45
N LEU A 303 7.73 13.98 -24.90
CA LEU A 303 8.22 12.77 -24.21
C LEU A 303 9.75 12.66 -24.23
N ILE A 304 10.42 13.07 -25.32
CA ILE A 304 11.89 13.15 -25.39
C ILE A 304 12.41 14.10 -24.30
N LEU A 305 11.91 15.34 -24.26
CA LEU A 305 12.33 16.35 -23.29
C LEU A 305 12.11 15.88 -21.85
N MET A 306 10.96 15.28 -21.56
CA MET A 306 10.67 14.70 -20.26
C MET A 306 11.66 13.57 -19.92
N THR A 307 11.90 12.66 -20.86
CA THR A 307 12.79 11.50 -20.64
C THR A 307 14.23 11.92 -20.37
N GLU A 308 14.74 12.92 -21.08
CA GLU A 308 16.07 13.47 -20.85
C GLU A 308 16.21 14.08 -19.46
N GLN A 309 15.20 14.82 -18.99
CA GLN A 309 15.20 15.38 -17.63
C GLN A 309 15.12 14.29 -16.55
N PHE A 310 14.33 13.23 -16.79
CA PHE A 310 14.28 12.07 -15.89
C PHE A 310 15.65 11.38 -15.77
N LEU A 311 16.37 11.19 -16.88
CA LEU A 311 17.71 10.60 -16.89
C LEU A 311 18.78 11.50 -16.26
N GLN A 312 18.55 12.80 -16.18
CA GLN A 312 19.43 13.77 -15.52
C GLN A 312 19.19 13.88 -14.00
N ASP A 313 18.24 13.13 -13.43
CA ASP A 313 17.99 13.15 -11.98
C ASP A 313 19.21 12.60 -11.20
N PRO A 314 19.88 13.43 -10.38
CA PRO A 314 21.09 13.01 -9.65
C PRO A 314 20.84 11.85 -8.67
N ARG A 315 19.58 11.62 -8.26
CA ARG A 315 19.22 10.52 -7.35
C ARG A 315 19.36 9.14 -7.97
N LEU A 316 19.27 9.01 -9.29
CA LEU A 316 19.44 7.73 -9.97
C LEU A 316 20.83 7.11 -9.71
N ALA A 317 21.86 7.95 -9.77
CA ALA A 317 23.22 7.54 -9.46
C ALA A 317 23.37 7.14 -7.97
N LEU A 318 22.73 7.88 -7.06
CA LEU A 318 22.75 7.59 -5.62
C LEU A 318 22.05 6.27 -5.28
N TRP A 319 20.86 6.01 -5.82
CA TRP A 319 20.12 4.76 -5.61
C TRP A 319 20.90 3.54 -6.08
N ARG A 320 21.54 3.65 -7.25
CA ARG A 320 22.42 2.60 -7.76
C ARG A 320 23.64 2.38 -6.85
N GLN A 321 24.37 3.43 -6.48
CA GLN A 321 25.57 3.31 -5.62
C GLN A 321 25.25 2.72 -4.25
N GLN A 322 24.10 3.05 -3.68
CA GLN A 322 23.68 2.58 -2.35
C GLN A 322 22.99 1.21 -2.38
N GLY A 323 22.71 0.66 -3.56
CA GLY A 323 21.81 -0.50 -3.71
C GLY A 323 20.42 -0.25 -3.14
N ALA A 324 20.04 1.02 -2.98
CA ALA A 324 18.78 1.44 -2.38
C ALA A 324 17.67 1.46 -3.45
N GLY A 325 16.51 0.91 -3.12
CA GLY A 325 15.35 0.96 -4.01
C GLY A 325 14.85 2.40 -4.18
N MET A 326 14.54 2.77 -5.43
CA MET A 326 13.80 4.00 -5.74
C MET A 326 12.42 3.96 -5.07
N THR A 327 11.90 5.12 -4.66
CA THR A 327 10.54 5.22 -4.08
C THR A 327 9.46 4.71 -5.04
N ASP A 328 8.39 4.10 -4.51
CA ASP A 328 7.31 3.51 -5.32
C ASP A 328 6.65 4.50 -6.26
N LYS A 329 6.51 5.77 -5.87
CA LYS A 329 5.91 6.80 -6.71
C LYS A 329 6.80 7.14 -7.90
N CYS A 330 8.11 7.26 -7.70
CA CYS A 330 9.04 7.55 -8.78
C CYS A 330 9.15 6.36 -9.74
N ARG A 331 9.13 5.12 -9.22
CA ARG A 331 9.00 3.89 -10.02
C ARG A 331 7.76 3.91 -10.93
N GLN A 332 6.61 4.31 -10.40
CA GLN A 332 5.39 4.37 -11.22
C GLN A 332 5.49 5.39 -12.36
N LEU A 333 6.22 6.50 -12.17
CA LEU A 333 6.44 7.48 -13.24
C LEU A 333 7.31 6.88 -14.35
N TRP A 334 8.33 6.10 -13.99
CA TRP A 334 9.15 5.36 -14.96
C TRP A 334 8.37 4.28 -15.70
N ASP A 335 7.50 3.54 -15.00
CA ASP A 335 6.60 2.55 -15.62
C ASP A 335 5.69 3.22 -16.67
N GLU A 336 5.10 4.37 -16.32
CA GLU A 336 4.22 5.13 -17.22
C GLU A 336 4.99 5.71 -18.42
N LEU A 337 6.19 6.24 -18.18
CA LEU A 337 7.09 6.74 -19.21
C LEU A 337 7.50 5.62 -20.20
N GLY A 338 7.85 4.43 -19.69
CA GLY A 338 8.16 3.27 -20.52
C GLY A 338 6.96 2.82 -21.38
N ALA A 339 5.76 2.79 -20.79
CA ALA A 339 4.53 2.47 -21.53
C ALA A 339 4.19 3.50 -22.63
N LEU A 340 4.46 4.79 -22.40
CA LEU A 340 4.31 5.83 -23.43
C LEU A 340 5.28 5.64 -24.59
N TRP A 341 6.53 5.27 -24.32
CA TRP A 341 7.51 4.99 -25.36
C TRP A 341 7.11 3.81 -26.25
N VAL A 342 6.48 2.77 -25.67
CA VAL A 342 5.88 1.69 -26.46
C VAL A 342 4.83 2.24 -27.43
N CYS A 343 3.93 3.12 -26.96
CA CYS A 343 2.91 3.75 -27.81
C CYS A 343 3.51 4.62 -28.92
N VAL A 344 4.60 5.36 -28.65
CA VAL A 344 5.28 6.22 -29.63
C VAL A 344 5.95 5.36 -30.71
N VAL A 345 6.76 4.39 -30.32
CA VAL A 345 7.54 3.54 -31.25
C VAL A 345 6.63 2.63 -32.09
N LEU A 346 5.53 2.16 -31.51
CA LEU A 346 4.57 1.28 -32.18
C LEU A 346 3.53 2.06 -33.01
N SER A 347 3.67 3.38 -33.15
CA SER A 347 2.72 4.22 -33.89
C SER A 347 2.47 3.68 -35.31
N PRO A 348 1.19 3.52 -35.72
CA PRO A 348 0.85 3.02 -37.05
C PRO A 348 1.14 4.00 -38.19
N HIS A 349 1.43 5.28 -37.88
CA HIS A 349 1.65 6.34 -38.88
C HIS A 349 3.00 7.03 -38.76
N CYS A 350 3.90 6.52 -37.92
CA CYS A 350 5.24 7.09 -37.83
C CYS A 350 5.97 6.91 -39.17
N LYS A 351 6.70 7.96 -39.58
CA LYS A 351 7.64 7.80 -40.69
C LYS A 351 8.76 6.85 -40.27
N PRO A 352 9.26 5.99 -41.17
CA PRO A 352 10.34 5.06 -40.84
C PRO A 352 11.60 5.77 -40.34
N GLU A 353 11.88 6.97 -40.85
CA GLU A 353 12.99 7.82 -40.43
C GLU A 353 12.84 8.31 -38.98
N GLU A 354 11.65 8.81 -38.60
CA GLU A 354 11.34 9.25 -37.24
C GLU A 354 11.46 8.08 -36.25
N ARG A 355 10.90 6.91 -36.61
CA ARG A 355 10.99 5.69 -35.80
C ARG A 355 12.44 5.25 -35.60
N ALA A 356 13.25 5.27 -36.66
CA ALA A 356 14.66 4.93 -36.57
C ALA A 356 15.40 5.88 -35.61
N GLY A 357 15.12 7.19 -35.68
CA GLY A 357 15.66 8.19 -34.75
C GLY A 357 15.27 7.91 -33.28
N TRP A 358 14.01 7.59 -33.01
CA TRP A 358 13.56 7.24 -31.65
C TRP A 358 14.19 5.96 -31.12
N LEU A 359 14.32 4.93 -31.96
CA LEU A 359 14.98 3.67 -31.58
C LEU A 359 16.47 3.88 -31.27
N GLN A 360 17.16 4.78 -31.99
CA GLN A 360 18.53 5.16 -31.68
C GLN A 360 18.63 5.86 -30.32
N LEU A 361 17.73 6.79 -30.00
CA LEU A 361 17.66 7.44 -28.70
C LEU A 361 17.41 6.45 -27.57
N LEU A 362 16.40 5.59 -27.71
CA LEU A 362 16.08 4.55 -26.73
C LEU A 362 17.25 3.59 -26.52
N SER A 363 17.92 3.17 -27.60
CA SER A 363 19.11 2.30 -27.51
C SER A 363 20.27 2.99 -26.81
N ARG A 364 20.41 4.31 -26.95
CA ARG A 364 21.41 5.10 -26.23
C ARG A 364 21.07 5.20 -24.75
N TRP A 365 19.81 5.46 -24.40
CA TRP A 365 19.35 5.58 -23.02
C TRP A 365 19.36 4.26 -22.26
N ASP A 366 18.97 3.16 -22.91
CA ASP A 366 18.99 1.80 -22.36
C ASP A 366 20.41 1.38 -21.89
N LYS A 367 21.44 1.80 -22.64
CA LYS A 367 22.85 1.54 -22.33
C LYS A 367 23.41 2.43 -21.20
N LEU A 368 22.69 3.46 -20.75
CA LEU A 368 23.17 4.31 -19.64
C LEU A 368 23.15 3.55 -18.33
N ASP A 369 24.22 3.64 -17.54
CA ASP A 369 24.29 2.98 -16.23
C ASP A 369 23.27 3.50 -15.22
N VAL A 370 22.83 4.75 -15.37
CA VAL A 370 21.78 5.33 -14.52
C VAL A 370 20.36 4.90 -14.92
N CYS A 371 20.17 4.24 -16.06
CA CYS A 371 18.86 3.82 -16.54
C CYS A 371 18.24 2.76 -15.59
N PRO A 372 17.03 3.00 -15.06
CA PRO A 372 16.40 2.07 -14.13
C PRO A 372 16.08 0.70 -14.73
N LEU A 373 16.24 -0.34 -13.92
CA LEU A 373 15.79 -1.70 -14.24
C LEU A 373 14.28 -1.82 -14.09
N GLU A 374 13.64 -2.61 -14.95
CA GLU A 374 12.19 -2.84 -14.99
C GLU A 374 11.66 -3.43 -13.66
N GLU A 375 12.35 -4.44 -13.12
CA GLU A 375 11.97 -5.13 -11.87
C GLU A 375 12.47 -4.40 -10.60
N GLY A 376 13.49 -3.56 -10.78
CA GLY A 376 13.98 -2.66 -9.76
C GLY A 376 14.87 -3.23 -8.66
N ASN A 377 15.28 -4.48 -8.78
CA ASN A 377 16.30 -5.08 -7.94
C ASN A 377 17.69 -4.61 -8.39
N TYR A 378 18.30 -3.67 -7.65
CA TYR A 378 19.73 -3.33 -7.81
C TYR A 378 20.65 -4.25 -6.98
N SER A 379 20.07 -5.18 -6.22
CA SER A 379 20.75 -5.93 -5.15
C SER A 379 21.49 -7.19 -5.63
N PHE A 380 21.41 -7.55 -6.91
CA PHE A 380 21.89 -8.83 -7.44
C PHE A 380 23.02 -8.75 -8.47
N ASP A 381 23.63 -7.58 -8.68
CA ASP A 381 24.81 -7.41 -9.57
C ASP A 381 26.16 -7.60 -8.84
N GLY A 382 26.20 -8.38 -7.74
CA GLY A 382 27.45 -8.76 -7.09
C GLY A 382 27.97 -10.10 -7.63
N PRO A 383 29.28 -10.25 -7.93
CA PRO A 383 29.83 -11.55 -8.31
C PRO A 383 29.61 -12.54 -7.17
N SER A 384 28.85 -13.61 -7.45
CA SER A 384 28.55 -14.67 -6.50
C SER A 384 29.86 -15.36 -6.08
N LEU A 385 30.34 -15.08 -4.88
CA LEU A 385 31.41 -15.86 -4.23
C LEU A 385 30.79 -17.18 -3.76
N GLN A 386 30.56 -18.12 -4.68
CA GLN A 386 30.37 -19.52 -4.32
C GLN A 386 31.71 -20.25 -4.36
N PRO A 387 32.02 -21.12 -3.39
CA PRO A 387 33.12 -22.06 -3.51
C PRO A 387 32.75 -23.08 -4.60
N THR A 388 33.57 -23.16 -5.63
CA THR A 388 33.54 -24.19 -6.67
C THR A 388 33.62 -25.58 -6.03
N VAL A 389 32.52 -26.33 -6.09
CA VAL A 389 32.56 -27.80 -5.92
C VAL A 389 32.86 -28.38 -7.30
N ALA A 390 33.87 -29.26 -7.36
CA ALA A 390 34.42 -29.83 -8.59
C ALA A 390 33.37 -30.55 -9.45
N PRO A 391 33.50 -30.55 -10.79
CA PRO A 391 32.55 -31.20 -11.68
C PRO A 391 32.73 -32.72 -11.66
N ILE A 392 31.60 -33.43 -11.70
CA ILE A 392 31.53 -34.85 -12.03
C ILE A 392 31.56 -34.94 -13.57
N PRO A 393 32.42 -35.76 -14.20
CA PRO A 393 32.52 -35.80 -15.65
C PRO A 393 31.41 -36.67 -16.25
N GLY A 394 30.56 -36.09 -17.10
CA GLY A 394 29.68 -36.87 -17.97
C GLY A 394 28.41 -36.17 -18.46
N SER A 395 28.54 -35.14 -19.30
CA SER A 395 27.60 -34.79 -20.39
C SER A 395 28.04 -33.47 -21.03
N GLU A 396 28.95 -33.56 -21.99
CA GLU A 396 29.32 -32.44 -22.86
C GLU A 396 28.17 -32.24 -23.87
N GLU A 397 27.26 -31.29 -23.63
CA GLU A 397 26.47 -30.58 -24.68
C GLU A 397 25.53 -29.46 -24.16
N GLU A 398 25.48 -29.12 -22.86
CA GLU A 398 24.56 -28.06 -22.34
C GLU A 398 25.24 -26.90 -21.54
N GLU A 399 26.56 -26.71 -21.64
CA GLU A 399 27.30 -25.79 -20.74
C GLU A 399 27.65 -24.39 -21.29
N GLU A 400 27.01 -23.91 -22.37
CA GLU A 400 27.23 -22.53 -22.89
C GLU A 400 26.04 -21.54 -22.74
N VAL A 401 24.94 -21.92 -22.07
CA VAL A 401 23.75 -21.02 -21.93
C VAL A 401 23.59 -20.41 -20.52
N ALA A 402 24.47 -20.71 -19.57
CA ALA A 402 24.50 -20.02 -18.27
C ALA A 402 25.24 -18.66 -18.33
N ALA A 403 24.96 -17.86 -19.35
CA ALA A 403 25.47 -16.49 -19.48
C ALA A 403 24.42 -15.51 -18.94
N THR A 404 24.76 -14.81 -17.86
CA THR A 404 24.23 -13.51 -17.40
C THR A 404 22.80 -13.16 -17.84
N SER A 405 21.82 -13.26 -16.93
CA SER A 405 20.47 -12.74 -17.16
C SER A 405 20.53 -11.33 -17.78
N PRO A 406 19.89 -11.09 -18.94
CA PRO A 406 20.01 -9.82 -19.64
C PRO A 406 19.48 -8.68 -18.77
N ARG A 407 20.25 -7.59 -18.71
CA ARG A 407 19.89 -6.37 -17.99
C ARG A 407 18.65 -5.73 -18.63
N HIS A 408 17.45 -6.03 -18.12
CA HIS A 408 16.19 -5.46 -18.60
C HIS A 408 15.90 -4.09 -17.98
N THR A 409 16.06 -3.02 -18.76
CA THR A 409 15.67 -1.66 -18.35
C THR A 409 14.21 -1.36 -18.67
N VAL A 410 13.70 -0.27 -18.09
CA VAL A 410 12.35 0.27 -18.38
C VAL A 410 12.10 0.56 -19.87
N PHE A 411 13.14 0.72 -20.69
CA PHE A 411 13.02 0.93 -22.15
C PHE A 411 13.07 -0.35 -22.98
N GLY A 412 13.46 -1.49 -22.38
CA GLY A 412 13.63 -2.75 -23.10
C GLY A 412 12.39 -3.17 -23.87
N ARG A 413 11.20 -2.97 -23.30
CA ARG A 413 9.92 -3.27 -23.99
C ARG A 413 9.60 -2.33 -25.15
N ALA A 414 10.00 -1.07 -25.06
CA ALA A 414 9.85 -0.12 -26.17
C ALA A 414 10.77 -0.49 -27.34
N LEU A 415 11.98 -0.97 -27.05
CA LEU A 415 12.91 -1.50 -28.06
C LEU A 415 12.34 -2.76 -28.74
N LEU A 416 11.81 -3.71 -27.96
CA LEU A 416 11.14 -4.90 -28.51
C LEU A 416 9.90 -4.55 -29.34
N ALA A 417 9.11 -3.55 -28.91
CA ALA A 417 8.01 -3.03 -29.72
C ALA A 417 8.47 -2.39 -31.04
N GLY A 418 9.73 -1.95 -31.11
CA GLY A 418 10.42 -1.48 -32.32
C GLY A 418 10.53 -2.52 -33.44
N GLU A 419 10.49 -3.81 -33.11
CA GLU A 419 10.58 -4.90 -34.08
C GLU A 419 9.22 -5.23 -34.71
N LEU A 420 8.14 -4.73 -34.12
CA LEU A 420 6.78 -5.03 -34.57
C LEU A 420 6.41 -4.22 -35.82
N HIS A 421 5.64 -4.85 -36.71
CA HIS A 421 5.23 -4.25 -37.98
C HIS A 421 3.72 -4.28 -38.16
N TRP A 422 3.16 -3.27 -38.83
CA TRP A 422 1.73 -3.23 -39.16
C TRP A 422 1.40 -3.88 -40.51
N ASN A 423 2.40 -4.31 -41.28
CA ASN A 423 2.24 -4.75 -42.67
C ASN A 423 1.70 -6.19 -42.83
N ASP A 424 1.43 -6.90 -41.74
CA ASP A 424 0.86 -8.25 -41.80
C ASP A 424 -0.51 -8.22 -42.49
N ALA A 425 -0.65 -9.00 -43.56
CA ALA A 425 -1.84 -8.99 -44.41
C ALA A 425 -3.10 -9.44 -43.67
N TYR A 426 -2.97 -10.30 -42.67
CA TYR A 426 -4.07 -10.78 -41.86
C TYR A 426 -4.42 -9.78 -40.74
N LEU A 427 -3.41 -9.15 -40.11
CA LEU A 427 -3.63 -8.03 -39.18
C LEU A 427 -4.41 -6.91 -39.86
N GLN A 428 -3.99 -6.48 -41.05
CA GLN A 428 -4.68 -5.44 -41.81
C GLN A 428 -6.13 -5.79 -42.13
N ARG A 429 -6.43 -7.08 -42.39
CA ARG A 429 -7.82 -7.55 -42.57
C ARG A 429 -8.63 -7.41 -41.29
N ILE A 430 -8.06 -7.73 -40.12
CA ILE A 430 -8.73 -7.53 -38.83
C ILE A 430 -9.04 -6.05 -38.60
N LEU A 431 -8.09 -5.16 -38.90
CA LEU A 431 -8.26 -3.73 -38.66
C LEU A 431 -9.23 -3.05 -39.65
N ALA A 432 -9.35 -3.58 -40.88
CA ALA A 432 -10.07 -2.92 -41.97
C ALA A 432 -11.60 -3.08 -41.93
N SER A 433 -12.15 -4.22 -41.51
CA SER A 433 -13.58 -4.51 -41.64
C SER A 433 -14.14 -5.32 -40.47
N ASP A 434 -15.42 -5.03 -40.15
CA ASP A 434 -16.24 -5.73 -39.17
C ASP A 434 -16.92 -7.01 -39.73
N SER A 435 -16.86 -7.20 -41.06
CA SER A 435 -17.57 -8.28 -41.76
C SER A 435 -16.61 -9.31 -42.33
N TYR A 436 -16.61 -10.51 -41.73
CA TYR A 436 -15.90 -11.68 -42.26
C TYR A 436 -16.92 -12.56 -43.00
N GLY A 437 -16.99 -12.44 -44.33
CA GLY A 437 -17.97 -13.17 -45.13
C GLY A 437 -17.73 -14.69 -45.16
N PRO A 438 -18.77 -15.52 -45.30
CA PRO A 438 -18.67 -16.99 -45.36
C PRO A 438 -17.92 -17.52 -46.60
N SER A 439 -17.65 -16.68 -47.59
CA SER A 439 -16.84 -16.99 -48.78
C SER A 439 -15.32 -16.87 -48.54
N LEU A 440 -14.88 -16.50 -47.32
CA LEU A 440 -13.47 -16.25 -46.97
C LEU A 440 -12.88 -17.31 -46.02
N THR A 441 -13.65 -18.30 -45.60
CA THR A 441 -13.19 -19.45 -44.79
C THR A 441 -12.47 -20.51 -45.64
N GLY A 442 -12.46 -20.34 -46.97
CA GLY A 442 -11.78 -21.22 -47.92
C GLY A 442 -10.35 -20.76 -48.24
N SER A 443 -9.37 -21.53 -47.76
CA SER A 443 -8.00 -21.64 -48.29
C SER A 443 -7.23 -20.32 -48.50
N VAL A 444 -6.78 -19.72 -47.40
CA VAL A 444 -5.50 -18.97 -47.43
C VAL A 444 -4.44 -19.94 -46.90
N GLY A 445 -3.56 -20.41 -47.79
CA GLY A 445 -2.52 -21.38 -47.46
C GLY A 445 -1.60 -20.90 -46.33
N GLY A 446 -1.42 -21.74 -45.33
CA GLY A 446 -0.51 -21.57 -44.20
C GLY A 446 -1.09 -22.17 -42.91
N ASP A 447 -0.33 -23.03 -42.23
CA ASP A 447 -0.68 -23.91 -41.08
C ASP A 447 -1.33 -23.27 -39.83
N LYS A 448 -1.76 -22.00 -39.84
CA LYS A 448 -2.31 -21.30 -38.66
C LYS A 448 -3.82 -21.14 -38.75
N GLN A 449 -4.55 -21.64 -37.75
CA GLN A 449 -5.99 -21.38 -37.58
C GLN A 449 -6.23 -19.87 -37.45
N THR A 450 -6.87 -19.27 -38.45
CA THR A 450 -7.18 -17.83 -38.49
C THR A 450 -8.55 -17.51 -37.90
N PHE A 451 -9.47 -18.48 -37.86
CA PHE A 451 -10.79 -18.31 -37.28
C PHE A 451 -11.06 -19.39 -36.24
N ASP A 452 -11.88 -19.06 -35.25
CA ASP A 452 -12.36 -20.02 -34.28
C ASP A 452 -13.48 -20.90 -34.86
N PRO A 453 -13.94 -21.95 -34.15
CA PRO A 453 -15.01 -22.82 -34.62
C PRO A 453 -16.35 -22.10 -34.88
N GLN A 454 -16.53 -20.89 -34.36
CA GLN A 454 -17.71 -20.04 -34.57
C GLN A 454 -17.53 -19.04 -35.73
N GLY A 455 -16.39 -19.06 -36.42
CA GLY A 455 -16.09 -18.17 -37.55
C GLY A 455 -15.63 -16.77 -37.13
N ARG A 456 -15.21 -16.57 -35.88
CA ARG A 456 -14.69 -15.29 -35.37
C ARG A 456 -13.17 -15.20 -35.59
N PRO A 457 -12.63 -14.00 -35.89
CA PRO A 457 -11.21 -13.83 -36.14
C PRO A 457 -10.37 -14.11 -34.88
N LEU A 458 -9.21 -14.73 -35.07
CA LEU A 458 -8.20 -15.01 -34.05
C LEU A 458 -6.92 -14.24 -34.35
N TRP A 459 -6.21 -13.72 -33.34
CA TRP A 459 -4.85 -13.18 -33.50
C TRP A 459 -3.84 -14.08 -32.76
N LEU A 460 -3.00 -14.80 -33.52
CA LEU A 460 -1.96 -15.73 -33.03
C LEU A 460 -0.53 -15.28 -33.36
N GLY A 461 -0.37 -14.06 -33.91
CA GLY A 461 0.91 -13.60 -34.46
C GLY A 461 1.98 -13.32 -33.40
N GLU A 462 1.59 -13.03 -32.16
CA GLU A 462 2.44 -12.47 -31.12
C GLU A 462 2.00 -12.93 -29.71
N PRO A 463 2.88 -12.87 -28.69
CA PRO A 463 2.50 -13.09 -27.29
C PRO A 463 1.40 -12.13 -26.82
N PHE A 464 0.59 -12.59 -25.87
CA PHE A 464 -0.59 -11.86 -25.41
C PHE A 464 -0.30 -10.43 -24.94
N PRO A 465 0.73 -10.14 -24.12
CA PRO A 465 0.96 -8.76 -23.68
C PRO A 465 1.39 -7.81 -24.80
N THR A 466 2.15 -8.32 -25.76
CA THR A 466 2.58 -7.57 -26.94
C THR A 466 1.40 -7.21 -27.85
N ALA A 467 0.49 -8.16 -28.07
CA ALA A 467 -0.73 -7.92 -28.83
C ALA A 467 -1.64 -6.87 -28.15
N CYS A 468 -1.71 -6.89 -26.81
CA CYS A 468 -2.45 -5.87 -26.05
C CYS A 468 -1.80 -4.48 -26.15
N ALA A 469 -0.47 -4.40 -26.22
CA ALA A 469 0.22 -3.13 -26.44
C ALA A 469 -0.16 -2.50 -27.80
N ARG A 470 -0.40 -3.29 -28.86
CA ARG A 470 -0.95 -2.79 -30.13
C ARG A 470 -2.34 -2.19 -29.97
N VAL A 471 -3.21 -2.82 -29.17
CA VAL A 471 -4.54 -2.27 -28.86
C VAL A 471 -4.40 -0.94 -28.14
N ASP A 472 -3.55 -0.86 -27.10
CA ASP A 472 -3.33 0.39 -26.38
C ASP A 472 -2.75 1.48 -27.27
N THR A 473 -1.84 1.11 -28.18
CA THR A 473 -1.25 2.03 -29.16
C THR A 473 -2.31 2.55 -30.14
N LEU A 474 -3.14 1.69 -30.74
CA LEU A 474 -4.24 2.13 -31.61
C LEU A 474 -5.18 3.08 -30.87
N ARG A 475 -5.54 2.74 -29.63
CA ARG A 475 -6.37 3.59 -28.75
C ARG A 475 -5.71 4.94 -28.48
N ALA A 476 -4.43 4.95 -28.09
CA ALA A 476 -3.65 6.14 -27.80
C ALA A 476 -3.45 7.05 -29.01
N HIS A 477 -3.45 6.51 -30.24
CA HIS A 477 -3.31 7.26 -31.50
C HIS A 477 -4.66 7.61 -32.18
N GLY A 478 -5.77 7.46 -31.46
CA GLY A 478 -7.09 7.87 -31.94
C GLY A 478 -7.73 6.92 -32.95
N TYR A 479 -7.45 5.62 -32.83
CA TYR A 479 -8.07 4.54 -33.62
C TYR A 479 -8.91 3.58 -32.75
N PRO A 480 -9.95 4.08 -32.07
CA PRO A 480 -10.71 3.27 -31.12
C PRO A 480 -11.40 2.08 -31.79
N GLN A 481 -11.92 2.23 -33.01
CA GLN A 481 -12.60 1.14 -33.71
C GLN A 481 -11.65 0.00 -34.11
N GLN A 482 -10.48 0.34 -34.64
CA GLN A 482 -9.43 -0.62 -34.96
C GLN A 482 -8.92 -1.32 -33.69
N ALA A 483 -8.77 -0.56 -32.59
CA ALA A 483 -8.40 -1.11 -31.29
C ALA A 483 -9.44 -2.14 -30.80
N LEU A 484 -10.75 -1.83 -30.91
CA LEU A 484 -11.84 -2.74 -30.52
C LEU A 484 -11.88 -4.02 -31.37
N ARG A 485 -11.64 -3.92 -32.68
CA ARG A 485 -11.55 -5.10 -33.57
C ARG A 485 -10.38 -6.01 -33.18
N LEU A 486 -9.21 -5.44 -32.99
CA LEU A 486 -8.03 -6.19 -32.56
C LEU A 486 -8.22 -6.79 -31.16
N ALA A 487 -8.78 -6.02 -30.22
CA ALA A 487 -9.11 -6.50 -28.87
C ALA A 487 -10.06 -7.71 -28.92
N SER A 488 -11.09 -7.65 -29.77
CA SER A 488 -12.04 -8.76 -29.95
C SER A 488 -11.35 -10.01 -30.49
N ALA A 489 -10.47 -9.86 -31.50
CA ALA A 489 -9.71 -10.98 -32.06
C ALA A 489 -8.75 -11.61 -31.02
N ILE A 490 -8.08 -10.78 -30.21
CA ILE A 490 -7.22 -11.24 -29.11
C ILE A 490 -8.03 -12.00 -28.05
N ILE A 491 -9.20 -11.51 -27.66
CA ILE A 491 -10.06 -12.18 -26.67
C ILE A 491 -10.57 -13.52 -27.21
N ASN A 492 -10.89 -13.63 -28.49
CA ASN A 492 -11.25 -14.91 -29.11
C ASN A 492 -10.07 -15.88 -29.10
N THR A 493 -8.83 -15.42 -29.33
CA THR A 493 -7.63 -16.24 -29.14
C THR A 493 -7.52 -16.75 -27.70
N LEU A 494 -7.72 -15.89 -26.71
CA LEU A 494 -7.69 -16.29 -25.30
C LEU A 494 -8.76 -17.35 -24.97
N ARG A 495 -9.98 -17.17 -25.49
CA ARG A 495 -11.07 -18.15 -25.33
C ARG A 495 -10.68 -19.52 -25.90
N LEU A 496 -10.09 -19.55 -27.10
CA LEU A 496 -9.61 -20.77 -27.74
C LEU A 496 -8.46 -21.42 -26.95
N GLN A 497 -7.49 -20.62 -26.51
CA GLN A 497 -6.36 -21.10 -25.68
C GLN A 497 -6.84 -21.71 -24.37
N ARG A 498 -7.78 -21.05 -23.68
CA ARG A 498 -8.38 -21.56 -22.44
C ARG A 498 -9.15 -22.86 -22.69
N TRP A 499 -9.87 -22.96 -23.80
CA TRP A 499 -10.57 -24.19 -24.16
C TRP A 499 -9.62 -25.37 -24.35
N HIS A 500 -8.51 -25.17 -25.08
CA HIS A 500 -7.47 -26.20 -25.24
C HIS A 500 -6.80 -26.58 -23.91
N GLN A 501 -6.49 -25.60 -23.06
CA GLN A 501 -5.94 -25.85 -21.72
C GLN A 501 -6.88 -26.71 -20.87
N LEU A 502 -8.18 -26.39 -20.89
CA LEU A 502 -9.19 -27.14 -20.13
C LEU A 502 -9.33 -28.57 -20.66
N GLU A 503 -9.32 -28.76 -21.97
CA GLU A 503 -9.43 -30.10 -22.58
C GLU A 503 -8.21 -30.96 -22.28
N SER A 504 -7.00 -30.38 -22.35
CA SER A 504 -5.75 -31.04 -21.91
C SER A 504 -5.81 -31.44 -20.44
N TYR A 505 -6.27 -30.52 -19.58
CA TYR A 505 -6.42 -30.80 -18.14
C TYR A 505 -7.41 -31.95 -17.86
N LYS A 506 -8.55 -32.02 -18.57
CA LYS A 506 -9.52 -33.11 -18.39
C LYS A 506 -8.89 -34.49 -18.61
N GLN A 507 -7.96 -34.61 -19.55
CA GLN A 507 -7.25 -35.85 -19.83
C GLN A 507 -6.28 -36.24 -18.71
N GLN A 508 -5.61 -35.25 -18.09
CA GLN A 508 -4.58 -35.46 -17.05
C GLN A 508 -5.10 -35.32 -15.60
N LYS A 509 -6.39 -34.97 -15.43
CA LYS A 509 -6.98 -34.61 -14.13
C LYS A 509 -6.74 -35.65 -13.03
N LYS A 510 -6.89 -36.94 -13.33
CA LYS A 510 -6.73 -38.02 -12.34
C LYS A 510 -5.31 -38.08 -11.77
N GLU A 511 -4.31 -37.92 -12.62
CA GLU A 511 -2.90 -37.98 -12.21
C GLU A 511 -2.50 -36.76 -11.38
N LEU A 512 -2.90 -35.56 -11.83
CA LEU A 512 -2.59 -34.32 -11.11
C LEU A 512 -3.26 -34.26 -9.73
N LEU A 513 -4.48 -34.77 -9.59
CA LEU A 513 -5.17 -34.84 -8.31
C LEU A 513 -4.53 -35.84 -7.34
N GLN A 514 -3.98 -36.95 -7.85
CA GLN A 514 -3.23 -37.90 -7.02
C GLN A 514 -1.91 -37.33 -6.51
N LYS A 515 -1.22 -36.53 -7.32
CA LYS A 515 0.04 -35.88 -6.94
C LYS A 515 -0.16 -34.69 -5.99
N GLY A 516 -1.35 -34.08 -5.95
CA GLY A 516 -1.69 -32.96 -5.06
C GLY A 516 -0.93 -31.65 -5.33
N SER A 517 -0.03 -31.63 -6.32
CA SER A 517 0.81 -30.48 -6.70
C SER A 517 1.08 -30.51 -8.21
N THR A 518 1.44 -29.35 -8.76
CA THR A 518 1.75 -29.17 -10.19
C THR A 518 2.99 -28.32 -10.38
N CYS A 519 3.77 -28.59 -11.42
CA CYS A 519 4.84 -27.71 -11.91
C CYS A 519 4.33 -26.76 -13.03
N ILE A 520 3.08 -26.93 -13.48
CA ILE A 520 2.47 -26.09 -14.50
C ILE A 520 2.18 -24.73 -13.88
N THR A 521 2.93 -23.71 -14.30
CA THR A 521 2.73 -22.31 -13.92
C THR A 521 2.87 -21.42 -15.15
N ASN A 522 2.13 -20.31 -15.17
CA ASN A 522 2.34 -19.27 -16.16
C ASN A 522 3.53 -18.43 -15.70
N THR A 523 4.61 -18.46 -16.48
CA THR A 523 5.83 -17.67 -16.23
C THR A 523 5.60 -16.18 -16.44
N GLU A 524 4.69 -15.82 -17.35
CA GLU A 524 4.29 -14.44 -17.62
C GLU A 524 2.92 -14.14 -16.99
N GLY A 525 2.92 -13.60 -15.78
CA GLY A 525 1.70 -13.17 -15.08
C GLY A 525 1.13 -11.89 -15.69
N TRP A 526 -0.15 -11.88 -16.06
CA TRP A 526 -0.77 -10.73 -16.76
C TRP A 526 -1.09 -9.55 -15.84
N VAL A 527 -1.47 -9.82 -14.59
CA VAL A 527 -1.71 -8.78 -13.56
C VAL A 527 -0.39 -8.40 -12.90
N GLY A 528 -0.07 -7.10 -12.90
CA GLY A 528 1.23 -6.57 -12.48
C GLY A 528 2.26 -6.48 -13.61
N HIS A 529 1.92 -6.99 -14.80
CA HIS A 529 2.78 -6.93 -15.98
C HIS A 529 3.03 -5.47 -16.42
N PRO A 530 4.25 -5.10 -16.84
CA PRO A 530 4.56 -3.70 -17.19
C PRO A 530 3.82 -3.13 -18.40
N LEU A 531 3.40 -3.97 -19.36
CA LEU A 531 2.50 -3.56 -20.46
C LEU A 531 1.01 -3.54 -20.07
N ASP A 532 0.67 -3.92 -18.83
CA ASP A 532 -0.70 -3.94 -18.29
C ASP A 532 -1.75 -4.48 -19.28
N PRO A 533 -1.60 -5.71 -19.81
CA PRO A 533 -2.39 -6.18 -20.95
C PRO A 533 -3.89 -6.27 -20.65
N ILE A 534 -4.26 -6.68 -19.44
CA ILE A 534 -5.65 -6.76 -19.01
C ILE A 534 -6.23 -5.36 -18.83
N GLY A 535 -5.50 -4.44 -18.19
CA GLY A 535 -5.94 -3.06 -18.07
C GLY A 535 -6.10 -2.36 -19.41
N CYS A 536 -5.19 -2.60 -20.37
CA CYS A 536 -5.26 -2.07 -21.73
C CYS A 536 -6.55 -2.51 -22.45
N LEU A 537 -6.86 -3.82 -22.44
CA LEU A 537 -8.09 -4.34 -23.05
C LEU A 537 -9.34 -3.83 -22.33
N CYS A 538 -9.37 -3.84 -20.99
CA CYS A 538 -10.51 -3.37 -20.22
C CYS A 538 -10.80 -1.89 -20.49
N ARG A 539 -9.79 -1.02 -20.46
CA ARG A 539 -9.97 0.41 -20.75
C ARG A 539 -10.43 0.64 -22.19
N ALA A 540 -9.85 -0.04 -23.17
CA ALA A 540 -10.29 0.08 -24.57
C ALA A 540 -11.76 -0.27 -24.77
N LEU A 541 -12.22 -1.37 -24.14
CA LEU A 541 -13.60 -1.85 -24.25
C LEU A 541 -14.58 -0.98 -23.45
N LEU A 542 -14.23 -0.61 -22.22
CA LEU A 542 -15.08 0.21 -21.35
C LEU A 542 -15.22 1.64 -21.87
N GLU A 543 -14.16 2.25 -22.42
CA GLU A 543 -14.23 3.59 -23.03
C GLU A 543 -15.28 3.65 -24.14
N ALA A 544 -15.39 2.61 -24.95
CA ALA A 544 -16.42 2.52 -25.99
C ALA A 544 -17.85 2.38 -25.41
N CYS A 545 -17.98 1.90 -24.17
CA CYS A 545 -19.25 1.67 -23.49
C CYS A 545 -19.68 2.81 -22.58
N ARG A 546 -18.87 3.85 -22.38
CA ARG A 546 -19.24 5.00 -21.55
C ARG A 546 -20.34 5.81 -22.23
N LEU A 547 -21.38 6.16 -21.49
CA LEU A 547 -22.31 7.21 -21.89
C LEU A 547 -21.55 8.54 -21.78
N GLU A 548 -21.22 9.16 -22.92
CA GLU A 548 -20.72 10.53 -22.93
C GLU A 548 -21.83 11.45 -22.40
N GLU A 549 -21.75 11.90 -21.14
CA GLU A 549 -22.10 13.29 -20.87
C GLU A 549 -21.05 14.07 -21.66
N GLU A 550 -21.47 14.72 -22.74
CA GLU A 550 -20.63 15.49 -23.67
C GLU A 550 -19.48 16.17 -22.92
N THR A 551 -18.32 15.53 -22.83
CA THR A 551 -17.10 16.09 -22.24
C THR A 551 -16.42 17.03 -23.23
N LEU A 552 -17.24 17.58 -24.14
CA LEU A 552 -16.98 18.57 -25.15
C LEU A 552 -18.13 19.61 -25.20
N THR A 553 -18.98 19.71 -24.18
CA THR A 553 -19.60 21.00 -23.92
C THR A 553 -18.48 21.93 -23.46
N LEU A 554 -18.10 22.87 -24.33
CA LEU A 554 -17.25 24.03 -24.02
C LEU A 554 -17.90 24.98 -22.96
N TYR A 555 -18.90 24.46 -22.23
CA TYR A 555 -19.81 25.15 -21.33
C TYR A 555 -20.11 24.19 -20.16
N PRO A 556 -19.63 24.49 -18.94
CA PRO A 556 -19.99 23.73 -17.76
C PRO A 556 -21.36 24.19 -17.27
N ASP A 557 -22.33 23.28 -17.24
CA ASP A 557 -23.56 23.49 -16.49
C ASP A 557 -23.35 23.01 -15.05
N SER A 558 -23.78 23.83 -14.10
CA SER A 558 -23.39 23.76 -12.69
C SER A 558 -24.11 22.66 -11.91
N GLY A 559 -23.38 21.72 -11.30
CA GLY A 559 -23.91 20.80 -10.29
C GLY A 559 -22.84 19.95 -9.59
N PRO A 560 -22.75 19.93 -8.25
CA PRO A 560 -21.79 19.12 -7.52
C PRO A 560 -22.45 17.82 -7.04
N GLU A 561 -22.55 16.81 -7.90
CA GLU A 561 -22.78 15.43 -7.45
C GLU A 561 -21.83 14.51 -8.22
N LYS A 562 -21.09 13.65 -7.51
CA LYS A 562 -20.31 12.54 -8.09
C LYS A 562 -21.30 11.55 -8.72
N ARG A 563 -21.74 11.83 -9.95
CA ARG A 563 -22.46 10.85 -10.76
C ARG A 563 -21.53 9.68 -11.03
N LYS A 564 -21.94 8.47 -10.64
CA LYS A 564 -21.29 7.24 -11.08
C LYS A 564 -21.24 7.22 -12.61
N VAL A 565 -20.12 6.78 -13.18
CA VAL A 565 -19.97 6.64 -14.62
C VAL A 565 -20.98 5.60 -15.12
N ALA A 566 -21.91 6.02 -15.97
CA ALA A 566 -22.91 5.12 -16.53
C ALA A 566 -22.34 4.42 -17.78
N TYR A 567 -22.47 3.09 -17.83
CA TYR A 567 -22.03 2.26 -18.95
C TYR A 567 -23.25 1.70 -19.71
N GLN A 568 -23.13 1.59 -21.03
CA GLN A 568 -24.13 1.00 -21.92
C GLN A 568 -23.57 -0.17 -22.73
N HIS A 569 -24.43 -1.13 -23.06
CA HIS A 569 -24.05 -2.24 -23.92
C HIS A 569 -23.89 -1.80 -25.38
N VAL A 570 -22.64 -1.81 -25.86
CA VAL A 570 -22.32 -1.62 -27.28
C VAL A 570 -22.09 -2.99 -27.93
N PRO A 571 -22.85 -3.37 -28.98
CA PRO A 571 -22.78 -4.70 -29.58
C PRO A 571 -21.44 -4.92 -30.31
N VAL A 572 -20.93 -6.16 -30.26
CA VAL A 572 -19.75 -6.57 -31.03
C VAL A 572 -20.18 -6.95 -32.45
N PRO A 573 -19.63 -6.33 -33.50
CA PRO A 573 -19.95 -6.68 -34.88
C PRO A 573 -19.66 -8.17 -35.18
N GLY A 574 -20.58 -8.83 -35.89
CA GLY A 574 -20.44 -10.23 -36.30
C GLY A 574 -20.66 -11.28 -35.20
N SER A 575 -20.93 -10.88 -33.94
CA SER A 575 -21.16 -11.80 -32.82
C SER A 575 -22.50 -11.48 -32.13
N PRO A 576 -23.63 -12.05 -32.61
CA PRO A 576 -24.95 -11.74 -32.08
C PRO A 576 -25.06 -12.13 -30.59
N GLY A 577 -25.41 -11.16 -29.75
CA GLY A 577 -25.56 -11.34 -28.30
C GLY A 577 -24.32 -10.98 -27.47
N GLU A 578 -23.18 -10.69 -28.09
CA GLU A 578 -21.99 -10.16 -27.38
C GLU A 578 -21.97 -8.62 -27.39
N SER A 579 -21.41 -8.04 -26.32
CA SER A 579 -21.19 -6.59 -26.21
C SER A 579 -19.80 -6.32 -25.66
N TYR A 580 -19.22 -5.17 -25.98
CA TYR A 580 -17.89 -4.79 -25.48
C TYR A 580 -17.84 -4.72 -23.95
N LEU A 581 -18.95 -4.35 -23.30
CA LEU A 581 -19.08 -4.34 -21.84
C LEU A 581 -18.95 -5.75 -21.23
N VAL A 582 -19.58 -6.74 -21.88
CA VAL A 582 -19.46 -8.17 -21.50
C VAL A 582 -18.03 -8.66 -21.73
N LEU A 583 -17.41 -8.30 -22.85
CA LEU A 583 -16.02 -8.66 -23.13
C LEU A 583 -15.05 -8.06 -22.12
N ALA A 584 -15.30 -6.82 -21.66
CA ALA A 584 -14.49 -6.16 -20.63
C ALA A 584 -14.54 -6.93 -19.30
N LEU A 585 -15.75 -7.29 -18.85
CA LEU A 585 -15.91 -8.11 -17.64
C LEU A 585 -15.23 -9.49 -17.81
N GLU A 586 -15.44 -10.14 -18.95
CA GLU A 586 -14.85 -11.46 -19.22
C GLU A 586 -13.32 -11.44 -19.17
N VAL A 587 -12.68 -10.50 -19.86
CA VAL A 587 -11.21 -10.43 -19.91
C VAL A 587 -10.61 -10.01 -18.57
N ALA A 588 -11.29 -9.13 -17.83
CA ALA A 588 -10.88 -8.76 -16.48
C ALA A 588 -10.87 -9.99 -15.55
N LEU A 589 -11.94 -10.79 -15.55
CA LEU A 589 -12.06 -11.99 -14.72
C LEU A 589 -11.09 -13.10 -15.15
N LEU A 590 -10.82 -13.23 -16.45
CA LEU A 590 -9.79 -14.13 -16.98
C LEU A 590 -8.41 -13.76 -16.44
N GLY A 591 -8.06 -12.47 -16.49
CA GLY A 591 -6.78 -11.97 -16.01
C GLY A 591 -6.61 -12.07 -14.51
N LEU A 592 -7.60 -11.60 -13.75
CA LEU A 592 -7.60 -11.68 -12.29
C LEU A 592 -7.57 -13.12 -11.78
N GLY A 593 -8.21 -14.05 -12.50
CA GLY A 593 -8.28 -15.47 -12.15
C GLY A 593 -7.15 -16.34 -12.70
N GLN A 594 -6.18 -15.77 -13.43
CA GLN A 594 -5.03 -16.50 -13.99
C GLN A 594 -4.12 -17.01 -12.87
N GLN A 595 -3.82 -18.32 -12.85
CA GLN A 595 -2.75 -18.83 -11.99
C GLN A 595 -1.41 -18.28 -12.50
N ARG A 596 -0.66 -17.60 -11.63
CA ARG A 596 0.64 -16.99 -11.95
C ARG A 596 1.58 -17.12 -10.75
N ALA A 597 2.87 -17.29 -11.02
CA ALA A 597 3.89 -17.23 -9.97
C ALA A 597 3.99 -15.81 -9.38
N LEU A 598 4.31 -15.72 -8.09
CA LEU A 598 4.61 -14.44 -7.45
C LEU A 598 5.96 -13.91 -8.00
N PRO A 599 6.02 -12.67 -8.51
CA PRO A 599 7.27 -12.14 -9.06
C PRO A 599 8.32 -11.88 -7.99
N GLU A 600 9.58 -11.79 -8.43
CA GLU A 600 10.71 -11.50 -7.56
C GLU A 600 10.82 -10.00 -7.25
N GLY A 601 11.25 -9.67 -6.03
CA GLY A 601 11.43 -8.29 -5.58
C GLY A 601 10.16 -7.64 -5.00
N LEU A 602 10.36 -6.78 -4.01
CA LEU A 602 9.29 -6.08 -3.28
C LEU A 602 8.39 -5.27 -4.23
N TYR A 603 9.00 -4.46 -5.11
CA TYR A 603 8.25 -3.57 -6.00
C TYR A 603 7.34 -4.32 -6.98
N ALA A 604 7.82 -5.42 -7.56
CA ALA A 604 7.03 -6.24 -8.48
C ALA A 604 5.84 -6.88 -7.76
N GLN A 605 6.03 -7.37 -6.53
CA GLN A 605 4.94 -7.89 -5.70
C GLN A 605 3.90 -6.81 -5.35
N ASP A 606 4.34 -5.62 -4.94
CA ASP A 606 3.44 -4.49 -4.68
C ASP A 606 2.74 -3.98 -5.95
N LYS A 607 3.39 -4.09 -7.12
CA LYS A 607 2.77 -3.76 -8.42
C LYS A 607 1.66 -4.75 -8.78
N VAL A 608 1.84 -6.05 -8.50
CA VAL A 608 0.77 -7.05 -8.68
C VAL A 608 -0.45 -6.70 -7.83
N VAL A 609 -0.25 -6.39 -6.54
CA VAL A 609 -1.33 -6.02 -5.61
C VAL A 609 -2.05 -4.76 -6.10
N ARG A 610 -1.31 -3.70 -6.44
CA ARG A 610 -1.90 -2.44 -6.92
C ARG A 610 -2.67 -2.62 -8.23
N ASN A 611 -2.13 -3.35 -9.19
CA ASN A 611 -2.83 -3.59 -10.46
C ASN A 611 -4.07 -4.47 -10.26
N GLU A 612 -4.03 -5.45 -9.37
CA GLU A 612 -5.22 -6.23 -8.99
C GLU A 612 -6.30 -5.31 -8.39
N GLU A 613 -5.95 -4.46 -7.42
CA GLU A 613 -6.88 -3.53 -6.79
C GLU A 613 -7.45 -2.50 -7.78
N GLN A 614 -6.63 -1.97 -8.70
CA GLN A 614 -7.08 -1.06 -9.75
C GLN A 614 -8.06 -1.69 -10.72
N LEU A 615 -7.81 -2.94 -11.14
CA LEU A 615 -8.74 -3.68 -12.00
C LEU A 615 -10.05 -3.98 -11.28
N LEU A 616 -10.01 -4.34 -10.00
CA LEU A 616 -11.22 -4.57 -9.21
C LEU A 616 -12.02 -3.28 -8.99
N ALA A 617 -11.35 -2.16 -8.70
CA ALA A 617 -12.01 -0.85 -8.59
C ALA A 617 -12.73 -0.47 -9.90
N LEU A 618 -12.11 -0.71 -11.05
CA LEU A 618 -12.73 -0.51 -12.36
C LEU A 618 -13.99 -1.37 -12.55
N LEU A 619 -14.00 -2.60 -12.05
CA LEU A 619 -15.17 -3.47 -12.12
C LEU A 619 -16.27 -3.07 -11.12
N GLU A 620 -15.92 -2.53 -9.95
CA GLU A 620 -16.87 -2.01 -8.96
C GLU A 620 -17.61 -0.75 -9.46
N GLU A 621 -17.04 -0.02 -10.42
CA GLU A 621 -17.72 1.10 -11.10
C GLU A 621 -18.81 0.63 -12.07
N VAL A 622 -18.76 -0.62 -12.55
CA VAL A 622 -19.71 -1.17 -13.51
C VAL A 622 -20.91 -1.78 -12.78
N GLU A 623 -22.11 -1.25 -13.02
CA GLU A 623 -23.34 -1.82 -12.47
C GLU A 623 -23.70 -3.13 -13.18
N LEU A 624 -23.93 -4.20 -12.41
CA LEU A 624 -24.19 -5.54 -12.91
C LEU A 624 -25.65 -5.71 -13.32
N ASP A 625 -25.92 -5.76 -14.63
CA ASP A 625 -27.20 -6.15 -15.20
C ASP A 625 -27.32 -7.69 -15.37
N GLU A 626 -28.49 -8.18 -15.78
CA GLU A 626 -28.72 -9.62 -15.98
C GLU A 626 -27.73 -10.27 -16.96
N ARG A 627 -27.28 -9.54 -18.00
CA ARG A 627 -26.30 -10.07 -18.98
C ARG A 627 -24.92 -10.21 -18.35
N LEU A 628 -24.49 -9.21 -17.60
CA LEU A 628 -23.22 -9.23 -16.88
C LEU A 628 -23.22 -10.28 -15.76
N VAL A 629 -24.33 -10.46 -15.05
CA VAL A 629 -24.48 -11.53 -14.05
C VAL A 629 -24.35 -12.92 -14.67
N GLN A 630 -24.93 -13.15 -15.86
CA GLN A 630 -24.77 -14.43 -16.57
C GLN A 630 -23.30 -14.70 -16.94
N VAL A 631 -22.58 -13.67 -17.39
CA VAL A 631 -21.15 -13.75 -17.73
C VAL A 631 -20.33 -14.00 -16.46
N LEU A 632 -20.61 -13.28 -15.38
CA LEU A 632 -19.96 -13.46 -14.08
C LEU A 632 -20.10 -14.90 -13.58
N ARG A 633 -21.32 -15.47 -13.61
CA ARG A 633 -21.58 -16.87 -13.23
C ARG A 633 -20.82 -17.86 -14.13
N LYS A 634 -20.86 -17.65 -15.45
CA LYS A 634 -20.14 -18.49 -16.42
C LYS A 634 -18.63 -18.46 -16.17
N GLN A 635 -18.06 -17.28 -16.00
CA GLN A 635 -16.61 -17.12 -15.79
C GLN A 635 -16.17 -17.70 -14.45
N ALA A 636 -16.93 -17.48 -13.37
CA ALA A 636 -16.67 -18.07 -12.06
C ALA A 636 -16.67 -19.61 -12.10
N GLY A 637 -17.63 -20.22 -12.80
CA GLY A 637 -17.65 -21.66 -13.03
C GLY A 637 -16.42 -22.16 -13.79
N LEU A 638 -16.06 -21.49 -14.88
CA LEU A 638 -14.87 -21.84 -15.67
C LEU A 638 -13.55 -21.63 -14.91
N LEU A 639 -13.49 -20.71 -13.94
CA LEU A 639 -12.31 -20.52 -13.09
C LEU A 639 -12.15 -21.69 -12.11
N LEU A 640 -13.24 -22.16 -11.52
CA LEU A 640 -13.24 -23.34 -10.65
C LEU A 640 -12.82 -24.64 -11.37
N GLU A 641 -13.21 -24.77 -12.64
CA GLU A 641 -12.91 -25.93 -13.48
C GLU A 641 -11.55 -25.82 -14.21
N GLY A 642 -10.91 -24.65 -14.18
CA GLY A 642 -9.72 -24.31 -14.98
C GLY A 642 -8.43 -25.08 -14.64
N GLY A 643 -8.47 -26.02 -13.70
CA GLY A 643 -7.32 -26.86 -13.34
C GLY A 643 -6.08 -26.04 -12.96
N PRO A 644 -4.86 -26.46 -13.35
CA PRO A 644 -3.62 -25.76 -13.00
C PRO A 644 -3.43 -24.45 -13.78
N PHE A 645 -4.41 -23.97 -14.55
CA PHE A 645 -4.31 -22.71 -15.28
C PHE A 645 -5.07 -21.56 -14.59
N SER A 646 -5.93 -21.88 -13.62
CA SER A 646 -6.68 -20.90 -12.84
C SER A 646 -6.24 -20.86 -11.39
N GLY A 647 -6.15 -19.65 -10.82
CA GLY A 647 -5.91 -19.46 -9.38
C GLY A 647 -7.02 -20.04 -8.48
N PHE A 648 -8.17 -20.40 -9.06
CA PHE A 648 -9.27 -21.10 -8.38
C PHE A 648 -9.29 -22.61 -8.69
N GLY A 649 -8.29 -23.13 -9.39
CA GLY A 649 -8.20 -24.53 -9.80
C GLY A 649 -8.11 -25.51 -8.64
N GLU A 650 -8.38 -26.79 -8.90
CA GLU A 650 -8.28 -27.85 -7.88
C GLU A 650 -6.82 -28.09 -7.42
N VAL A 651 -5.84 -27.88 -8.31
CA VAL A 651 -4.41 -28.01 -8.05
C VAL A 651 -3.71 -26.70 -8.40
N LEU A 652 -2.79 -26.25 -7.55
CA LEU A 652 -2.06 -24.99 -7.73
C LEU A 652 -0.55 -25.25 -7.66
N PHE A 653 0.21 -24.45 -8.41
CA PHE A 653 1.65 -24.33 -8.27
C PHE A 653 1.97 -23.67 -6.92
N ARG A 654 2.98 -24.19 -6.21
CA ARG A 654 3.27 -23.83 -4.81
C ARG A 654 3.50 -22.33 -4.59
N GLU A 655 4.11 -21.66 -5.55
CA GLU A 655 4.44 -20.22 -5.47
C GLU A 655 3.41 -19.35 -6.20
N SER A 656 2.20 -19.86 -6.42
CA SER A 656 1.13 -19.10 -7.08
C SER A 656 0.64 -17.94 -6.21
N VAL A 657 0.39 -16.79 -6.83
CA VAL A 657 -0.26 -15.65 -6.17
C VAL A 657 -1.65 -16.10 -5.65
N PRO A 658 -1.96 -15.93 -4.36
CA PRO A 658 -3.27 -16.26 -3.81
C PRO A 658 -4.37 -15.31 -4.29
N MET A 659 -5.56 -15.83 -4.59
CA MET A 659 -6.66 -15.05 -5.19
C MET A 659 -7.63 -14.45 -4.16
N HIS A 660 -7.17 -14.12 -2.95
CA HIS A 660 -8.07 -13.69 -1.86
C HIS A 660 -8.86 -12.42 -2.18
N THR A 661 -8.20 -11.41 -2.76
CA THR A 661 -8.80 -10.11 -3.09
C THR A 661 -9.84 -10.26 -4.21
N CYS A 662 -9.46 -10.89 -5.33
CA CYS A 662 -10.37 -11.24 -6.42
C CYS A 662 -11.55 -12.12 -5.94
N ALA A 663 -11.30 -13.11 -5.07
CA ALA A 663 -12.34 -13.97 -4.52
C ALA A 663 -13.36 -13.20 -3.67
N ARG A 664 -12.93 -12.19 -2.91
CA ARG A 664 -13.83 -11.35 -2.10
C ARG A 664 -14.76 -10.52 -2.98
N TYR A 665 -14.23 -9.95 -4.06
CA TYR A 665 -15.04 -9.26 -5.07
C TYR A 665 -16.05 -10.22 -5.70
N LEU A 666 -15.59 -11.36 -6.23
CA LEU A 666 -16.45 -12.36 -6.86
C LEU A 666 -17.51 -12.91 -5.90
N PHE A 667 -17.16 -13.15 -4.65
CA PHE A 667 -18.10 -13.57 -3.61
C PHE A 667 -19.20 -12.54 -3.42
N THR A 668 -18.84 -11.27 -3.23
CA THR A 668 -19.79 -10.18 -3.00
C THR A 668 -20.69 -9.95 -4.21
N ALA A 669 -20.14 -10.01 -5.41
CA ALA A 669 -20.87 -9.82 -6.66
C ALA A 669 -21.81 -11.00 -6.99
N LEU A 670 -21.42 -12.25 -6.67
CA LEU A 670 -22.22 -13.43 -6.95
C LEU A 670 -23.26 -13.75 -5.87
N LEU A 671 -23.03 -13.35 -4.62
CA LEU A 671 -23.85 -13.74 -3.47
C LEU A 671 -25.37 -13.49 -3.67
N PRO A 672 -25.82 -12.35 -4.25
CA PRO A 672 -27.25 -12.11 -4.49
C PRO A 672 -27.88 -13.01 -5.56
N HIS A 673 -27.08 -13.65 -6.42
CA HIS A 673 -27.54 -14.34 -7.63
C HIS A 673 -27.29 -15.86 -7.62
N ASP A 674 -26.19 -16.31 -7.01
CA ASP A 674 -25.79 -17.72 -6.90
C ASP A 674 -24.92 -17.95 -5.64
N PRO A 675 -25.55 -18.15 -4.46
CA PRO A 675 -24.80 -18.34 -3.22
C PRO A 675 -23.96 -19.61 -3.23
N ASP A 676 -24.44 -20.71 -3.84
CA ASP A 676 -23.70 -21.97 -3.90
C ASP A 676 -22.41 -21.84 -4.72
N LEU A 677 -22.42 -21.11 -5.83
CA LEU A 677 -21.22 -20.81 -6.61
C LEU A 677 -20.29 -19.84 -5.85
N ALA A 678 -20.84 -18.80 -5.22
CA ALA A 678 -20.07 -17.81 -4.46
C ALA A 678 -19.25 -18.48 -3.35
N TYR A 679 -19.88 -19.31 -2.51
CA TYR A 679 -19.19 -20.00 -1.43
C TYR A 679 -18.17 -21.03 -1.94
N ARG A 680 -18.50 -21.82 -2.97
CA ARG A 680 -17.52 -22.77 -3.55
C ARG A 680 -16.26 -22.07 -4.04
N LEU A 681 -16.43 -20.92 -4.70
CA LEU A 681 -15.32 -20.10 -5.20
C LEU A 681 -14.49 -19.50 -4.07
N ALA A 682 -15.13 -18.90 -3.07
CA ALA A 682 -14.45 -18.28 -1.95
C ALA A 682 -13.71 -19.31 -1.07
N LEU A 683 -14.35 -20.45 -0.75
CA LEU A 683 -13.72 -21.55 -0.01
C LEU A 683 -12.49 -22.12 -0.74
N ARG A 684 -12.55 -22.20 -2.08
CA ARG A 684 -11.43 -22.65 -2.91
C ARG A 684 -10.26 -21.67 -2.90
N ALA A 685 -10.55 -20.37 -2.82
CA ALA A 685 -9.54 -19.32 -2.76
C ALA A 685 -8.92 -19.12 -1.37
N MET A 686 -9.46 -19.76 -0.32
CA MET A 686 -8.87 -19.68 1.03
C MET A 686 -7.49 -20.33 1.12
N ARG A 687 -7.13 -21.21 0.20
CA ARG A 687 -5.84 -21.92 0.19
C ARG A 687 -4.67 -20.95 0.01
N LEU A 688 -3.58 -21.24 0.71
CA LEU A 688 -2.32 -20.49 0.65
C LEU A 688 -1.16 -21.48 0.43
N PRO A 689 -0.97 -21.97 -0.81
CA PRO A 689 -0.11 -23.12 -1.11
C PRO A 689 1.34 -23.01 -0.61
N VAL A 690 1.86 -21.79 -0.47
CA VAL A 690 3.23 -21.56 0.05
C VAL A 690 3.39 -22.01 1.51
N LEU A 691 2.33 -21.93 2.32
CA LEU A 691 2.31 -22.34 3.72
C LEU A 691 1.82 -23.78 3.92
N GLU A 692 1.30 -24.42 2.86
CA GLU A 692 0.88 -25.81 2.93
C GLU A 692 2.12 -26.71 3.07
N THR A 693 2.27 -27.34 4.23
CA THR A 693 3.31 -28.35 4.42
C THR A 693 2.93 -29.59 3.62
N ALA A 694 3.61 -29.83 2.49
CA ALA A 694 3.47 -31.04 1.70
C ALA A 694 3.92 -32.25 2.53
N PHE A 695 3.03 -32.79 3.36
CA PHE A 695 3.19 -34.09 3.98
C PHE A 695 2.20 -35.05 3.32
N PRO A 696 2.67 -36.03 2.53
CA PRO A 696 1.86 -37.18 2.21
C PRO A 696 1.43 -37.83 3.52
N ALA A 697 0.14 -38.12 3.66
CA ALA A 697 -0.38 -38.81 4.84
C ALA A 697 0.31 -40.18 4.98
N GLY A 698 1.26 -40.31 5.92
CA GLY A 698 1.86 -41.60 6.25
C GLY A 698 3.33 -41.62 6.69
N GLU A 699 4.14 -40.58 6.49
CA GLU A 699 5.57 -40.62 6.89
C GLU A 699 5.90 -39.76 8.13
N PRO A 700 6.80 -40.25 9.01
CA PRO A 700 7.14 -39.55 10.25
C PRO A 700 8.11 -38.39 10.01
N HIS A 701 7.84 -37.28 10.70
CA HIS A 701 8.63 -36.07 10.99
C HIS A 701 9.86 -35.69 10.12
N PRO A 702 10.00 -34.40 9.74
CA PRO A 702 11.06 -33.94 8.85
C PRO A 702 12.45 -34.02 9.49
N SER A 703 13.44 -34.36 8.65
CA SER A 703 14.86 -34.24 8.98
C SER A 703 15.31 -32.77 8.96
N PRO A 704 16.33 -32.36 9.73
CA PRO A 704 16.76 -30.95 9.82
C PRO A 704 17.33 -30.35 8.52
N LEU A 705 17.48 -31.16 7.46
CA LEU A 705 18.12 -30.78 6.20
C LEU A 705 17.15 -30.04 5.25
N ASP A 706 15.84 -30.18 5.41
CA ASP A 706 14.84 -29.48 4.58
C ASP A 706 14.76 -27.96 4.87
N SER A 707 15.21 -27.51 6.05
CA SER A 707 15.35 -26.08 6.37
C SER A 707 16.39 -25.37 5.52
N ILE A 708 17.35 -26.10 4.94
CA ILE A 708 18.40 -25.53 4.06
C ILE A 708 17.84 -25.24 2.66
N MET A 709 16.72 -25.86 2.26
CA MET A 709 16.06 -25.61 0.98
C MET A 709 15.22 -24.32 0.97
N SER A 710 14.94 -23.70 2.12
CA SER A 710 14.23 -22.41 2.21
C SER A 710 14.97 -21.23 1.58
N ASN A 711 16.28 -21.38 1.30
CA ASN A 711 17.08 -20.37 0.59
C ASN A 711 16.94 -20.41 -0.94
N ARG A 712 16.15 -21.34 -1.53
CA ARG A 712 15.90 -21.40 -2.99
C ARG A 712 14.57 -20.75 -3.42
N PHE A 713 13.75 -20.30 -2.48
CA PHE A 713 12.43 -19.74 -2.77
C PHE A 713 12.45 -18.21 -2.76
N PRO A 714 11.69 -17.54 -3.65
CA PRO A 714 11.59 -16.08 -3.63
C PRO A 714 11.08 -15.59 -2.27
N ARG A 715 11.58 -14.44 -1.78
CA ARG A 715 11.07 -13.84 -0.54
C ARG A 715 9.69 -13.23 -0.79
N TRP A 716 8.67 -13.68 -0.05
CA TRP A 716 7.30 -13.15 -0.11
C TRP A 716 7.17 -11.92 0.80
N PHE A 717 7.58 -10.75 0.31
CA PHE A 717 7.56 -9.51 1.08
C PHE A 717 6.13 -9.08 1.46
N ILE A 718 5.15 -9.41 0.62
CA ILE A 718 3.74 -9.08 0.81
C ILE A 718 2.95 -10.14 1.59
N LEU A 719 3.59 -11.14 2.21
CA LEU A 719 2.89 -12.24 2.88
C LEU A 719 1.88 -11.75 3.93
N GLY A 720 2.26 -10.76 4.76
CA GLY A 720 1.35 -10.20 5.75
C GLY A 720 0.11 -9.50 5.14
N HIS A 721 0.25 -8.89 3.95
CA HIS A 721 -0.88 -8.36 3.21
C HIS A 721 -1.80 -9.49 2.73
N LEU A 722 -1.23 -10.55 2.15
CA LEU A 722 -1.99 -11.71 1.67
C LEU A 722 -2.77 -12.40 2.80
N GLU A 723 -2.14 -12.64 3.95
CA GLU A 723 -2.82 -13.20 5.12
C GLU A 723 -3.96 -12.30 5.62
N THR A 724 -3.78 -10.97 5.56
CA THR A 724 -4.82 -10.01 5.91
C THR A 724 -6.01 -10.10 4.94
N ARG A 725 -5.76 -10.20 3.63
CA ARG A 725 -6.82 -10.39 2.62
C ARG A 725 -7.52 -11.74 2.75
N GLN A 726 -6.79 -12.81 3.12
CA GLN A 726 -7.36 -14.12 3.45
C GLN A 726 -8.35 -14.02 4.63
N CYS A 727 -7.97 -13.29 5.67
CA CYS A 727 -8.81 -13.02 6.84
C CYS A 727 -10.05 -12.18 6.47
N GLU A 728 -9.91 -11.15 5.64
CA GLU A 728 -11.06 -10.36 5.16
C GLU A 728 -12.06 -11.18 4.35
N LEU A 729 -11.57 -12.08 3.49
CA LEU A 729 -12.43 -13.02 2.74
C LEU A 729 -13.20 -13.94 3.69
N ALA A 730 -12.53 -14.53 4.68
CA ALA A 730 -13.16 -15.37 5.70
C ALA A 730 -14.23 -14.62 6.51
N SER A 731 -13.94 -13.40 6.94
CA SER A 731 -14.89 -12.54 7.67
C SER A 731 -16.13 -12.21 6.84
N THR A 732 -15.94 -11.93 5.55
CA THR A 732 -17.03 -11.68 4.59
C THR A 732 -17.92 -12.91 4.43
N MET A 733 -17.33 -14.10 4.29
CA MET A 733 -18.07 -15.37 4.20
C MET A 733 -18.86 -15.68 5.48
N LEU A 734 -18.25 -15.51 6.66
CA LEU A 734 -18.92 -15.74 7.96
C LEU A 734 -20.11 -14.80 8.16
N THR A 735 -19.93 -13.53 7.80
CA THR A 735 -20.99 -12.51 7.92
C THR A 735 -22.16 -12.82 6.98
N ALA A 736 -21.86 -13.22 5.74
CA ALA A 736 -22.88 -13.62 4.76
C ALA A 736 -23.58 -14.94 5.13
N ALA A 737 -22.91 -15.85 5.84
CA ALA A 737 -23.45 -17.16 6.22
C ALA A 737 -24.37 -17.07 7.46
N LYS A 738 -24.56 -15.88 8.03
CA LYS A 738 -25.42 -15.68 9.20
C LYS A 738 -26.82 -16.25 8.96
N GLY A 739 -27.24 -17.16 9.83
CA GLY A 739 -28.53 -17.87 9.70
C GLY A 739 -28.50 -19.13 8.82
N ASP A 740 -27.38 -19.46 8.15
CA ASP A 740 -27.22 -20.71 7.39
C ASP A 740 -26.16 -21.62 8.05
N PRO A 741 -26.57 -22.64 8.81
CA PRO A 741 -25.64 -23.52 9.52
C PRO A 741 -24.76 -24.32 8.56
N LYS A 742 -25.22 -24.66 7.35
CA LYS A 742 -24.42 -25.46 6.39
C LYS A 742 -23.19 -24.69 5.96
N TRP A 743 -23.36 -23.43 5.56
CA TRP A 743 -22.25 -22.58 5.11
C TRP A 743 -21.34 -22.16 6.26
N LEU A 744 -21.92 -21.88 7.42
CA LEU A 744 -21.18 -21.57 8.63
C LEU A 744 -20.15 -22.65 9.00
N HIS A 745 -20.54 -23.93 9.00
CA HIS A 745 -19.62 -25.03 9.30
C HIS A 745 -18.60 -25.26 8.16
N ALA A 746 -19.00 -25.09 6.90
CA ALA A 746 -18.08 -25.23 5.76
C ALA A 746 -16.98 -24.14 5.79
N VAL A 747 -17.35 -22.90 6.10
CA VAL A 747 -16.42 -21.77 6.24
C VAL A 747 -15.51 -21.98 7.44
N LEU A 748 -16.04 -22.42 8.58
CA LEU A 748 -15.24 -22.76 9.75
C LEU A 748 -14.18 -23.84 9.43
N GLY A 749 -14.57 -24.94 8.78
CA GLY A 749 -13.63 -25.98 8.39
C GLY A 749 -12.51 -25.46 7.47
N SER A 750 -12.87 -24.57 6.53
CA SER A 750 -11.89 -23.91 5.66
C SER A 750 -10.95 -22.96 6.41
N ILE A 751 -11.46 -22.18 7.37
CA ILE A 751 -10.64 -21.30 8.22
C ILE A 751 -9.65 -22.12 9.05
N GLN A 752 -10.11 -23.19 9.69
CA GLN A 752 -9.29 -24.07 10.52
C GLN A 752 -8.15 -24.71 9.74
N GLN A 753 -8.39 -25.03 8.46
CA GLN A 753 -7.41 -25.64 7.58
C GLN A 753 -6.38 -24.64 7.02
N ASN A 754 -6.81 -23.44 6.63
CA ASN A 754 -5.99 -22.56 5.78
C ASN A 754 -5.43 -21.31 6.49
N ILE A 755 -5.98 -20.89 7.62
CA ILE A 755 -5.48 -19.73 8.36
C ILE A 755 -4.56 -20.19 9.49
N HIS A 756 -3.28 -19.85 9.40
CA HIS A 756 -2.26 -20.29 10.35
C HIS A 756 -1.84 -19.22 11.36
N SER A 757 -2.19 -17.95 11.13
CA SER A 757 -1.85 -16.84 12.04
C SER A 757 -2.81 -16.77 13.23
N PRO A 758 -2.34 -16.97 14.49
CA PRO A 758 -3.21 -16.89 15.67
C PRO A 758 -3.84 -15.51 15.87
N ALA A 759 -3.16 -14.44 15.45
CA ALA A 759 -3.67 -13.09 15.56
C ALA A 759 -4.86 -12.83 14.61
N LEU A 760 -4.79 -13.36 13.39
CA LEU A 760 -5.87 -13.24 12.41
C LEU A 760 -7.05 -14.16 12.75
N LEU A 761 -6.80 -15.38 13.22
CA LEU A 761 -7.85 -16.27 13.75
C LEU A 761 -8.58 -15.62 14.93
N PHE A 762 -7.85 -14.96 15.83
CA PHE A 762 -8.46 -14.25 16.95
C PHE A 762 -9.30 -13.06 16.47
N LYS A 763 -8.81 -12.29 15.49
CA LYS A 763 -9.59 -11.20 14.87
C LYS A 763 -10.90 -11.74 14.27
N LEU A 764 -10.85 -12.85 13.54
CA LEU A 764 -12.04 -13.51 12.99
C LEU A 764 -13.03 -13.95 14.06
N ALA A 765 -12.53 -14.54 15.14
CA ALA A 765 -13.35 -14.93 16.28
C ALA A 765 -14.07 -13.70 16.89
N GLN A 766 -13.37 -12.57 17.02
CA GLN A 766 -13.94 -11.31 17.50
C GLN A 766 -14.99 -10.75 16.55
N ASP A 767 -14.71 -10.72 15.24
CA ASP A 767 -15.63 -10.19 14.25
C ASP A 767 -16.90 -11.05 14.13
N ALA A 768 -16.76 -12.39 14.14
CA ALA A 768 -17.89 -13.32 14.19
C ALA A 768 -18.76 -13.12 15.45
N CYS A 769 -18.13 -12.95 16.62
CA CYS A 769 -18.83 -12.71 17.88
C CYS A 769 -19.62 -11.39 17.85
N LYS A 770 -19.04 -10.31 17.32
CA LYS A 770 -19.73 -9.02 17.14
C LYS A 770 -20.93 -9.14 16.20
N THR A 771 -20.76 -9.81 15.07
CA THR A 771 -21.85 -10.03 14.10
C THR A 771 -22.98 -10.91 14.67
N ALA A 772 -22.63 -11.82 15.57
CA ALA A 772 -23.57 -12.68 16.27
C ALA A 772 -24.33 -11.96 17.41
N THR A 773 -23.84 -10.84 17.93
CA THR A 773 -24.43 -10.10 19.07
C THR A 773 -24.84 -8.66 18.70
N PRO A 774 -25.76 -8.46 17.75
CA PRO A 774 -26.21 -7.12 17.37
C PRO A 774 -27.00 -6.45 18.50
N VAL A 775 -26.89 -5.12 18.63
CA VAL A 775 -27.56 -4.33 19.69
C VAL A 775 -29.09 -4.41 19.61
N SER A 776 -29.64 -4.67 18.42
CA SER A 776 -31.08 -4.61 18.13
C SER A 776 -31.78 -5.96 17.93
N ALA A 777 -31.06 -7.10 18.01
CA ALA A 777 -31.63 -8.42 17.74
C ALA A 777 -31.07 -9.49 18.70
N PRO A 778 -31.78 -10.62 18.94
CA PRO A 778 -31.27 -11.69 19.78
C PRO A 778 -29.97 -12.27 19.19
N PRO A 779 -29.09 -12.83 20.05
CA PRO A 779 -27.81 -13.36 19.59
C PRO A 779 -27.99 -14.60 18.72
N ASP A 780 -27.22 -14.69 17.64
CA ASP A 780 -27.14 -15.90 16.81
C ASP A 780 -26.26 -16.94 17.51
N THR A 781 -26.89 -17.94 18.11
CA THR A 781 -26.21 -18.99 18.87
C THR A 781 -25.28 -19.84 18.02
N THR A 782 -25.57 -20.01 16.72
CA THR A 782 -24.74 -20.83 15.82
C THR A 782 -23.45 -20.11 15.46
N LEU A 783 -23.54 -18.82 15.11
CA LEU A 783 -22.37 -17.99 14.81
C LEU A 783 -21.54 -17.70 16.06
N LEU A 784 -22.18 -17.54 17.23
CA LEU A 784 -21.48 -17.47 18.52
C LEU A 784 -20.72 -18.76 18.82
N GLY A 785 -21.31 -19.93 18.55
CA GLY A 785 -20.63 -21.23 18.68
C GLY A 785 -19.35 -21.29 17.84
N ILE A 786 -19.42 -20.84 16.59
CA ILE A 786 -18.26 -20.75 15.68
C ILE A 786 -17.21 -19.77 16.21
N ALA A 787 -17.62 -18.60 16.69
CA ALA A 787 -16.70 -17.64 17.30
C ALA A 787 -15.96 -18.24 18.50
N LEU A 788 -16.66 -19.01 19.34
CA LEU A 788 -16.06 -19.74 20.44
C LEU A 788 -15.09 -20.81 19.94
N GLU A 789 -15.45 -21.61 18.94
CA GLU A 789 -14.57 -22.65 18.39
C GLU A 789 -13.27 -22.09 17.80
N LEU A 790 -13.34 -20.99 17.05
CA LEU A 790 -12.17 -20.26 16.56
C LEU A 790 -11.32 -19.74 17.74
N GLY A 791 -11.95 -19.16 18.75
CA GLY A 791 -11.27 -18.72 19.97
C GLY A 791 -10.56 -19.85 20.71
N LEU A 792 -11.18 -21.04 20.77
CA LEU A 792 -10.60 -22.24 21.37
C LEU A 792 -9.39 -22.75 20.57
N GLN A 793 -9.44 -22.70 19.23
CA GLN A 793 -8.29 -23.01 18.39
C GLN A 793 -7.11 -22.07 18.69
N VAL A 794 -7.36 -20.76 18.78
CA VAL A 794 -6.33 -19.77 19.14
C VAL A 794 -5.71 -20.11 20.50
N MET A 795 -6.52 -20.52 21.49
CA MET A 795 -6.00 -20.89 22.81
C MET A 795 -5.06 -22.09 22.75
N ARG A 796 -5.39 -23.11 21.94
CA ARG A 796 -4.54 -24.29 21.70
C ARG A 796 -3.22 -23.91 21.02
N MET A 797 -3.29 -23.08 19.97
CA MET A 797 -2.10 -22.64 19.22
C MET A 797 -1.14 -21.80 20.06
N THR A 798 -1.67 -20.99 20.98
CA THR A 798 -0.88 -20.05 21.78
C THR A 798 -0.50 -20.59 23.16
N LEU A 799 -0.88 -21.81 23.52
CA LEU A 799 -0.65 -22.37 24.87
C LEU A 799 0.84 -22.37 25.27
N ASN A 800 1.72 -22.65 24.31
CA ASN A 800 3.16 -22.72 24.51
C ASN A 800 3.92 -21.47 24.04
N ILE A 801 3.21 -20.46 23.51
CA ILE A 801 3.81 -19.26 22.90
C ILE A 801 3.50 -18.05 23.77
N MET A 802 4.52 -17.45 24.38
CA MET A 802 4.38 -16.28 25.24
C MET A 802 4.07 -15.04 24.39
N THR A 803 2.78 -14.75 24.19
CA THR A 803 2.34 -13.49 23.59
C THR A 803 1.80 -12.55 24.67
N TRP A 804 2.17 -11.27 24.62
CA TRP A 804 1.72 -10.25 25.57
C TRP A 804 0.19 -10.06 25.58
N ARG A 805 -0.50 -10.45 24.49
CA ARG A 805 -1.97 -10.38 24.34
C ARG A 805 -2.73 -11.60 24.86
N ARG A 806 -2.06 -12.70 25.24
CA ARG A 806 -2.75 -13.97 25.60
C ARG A 806 -3.77 -13.79 26.73
N ARG A 807 -3.45 -13.02 27.77
CA ARG A 807 -4.38 -12.76 28.89
C ARG A 807 -5.66 -12.06 28.43
N GLU A 808 -5.59 -11.15 27.47
CA GLU A 808 -6.75 -10.48 26.89
C GLU A 808 -7.61 -11.45 26.08
N MET A 809 -6.97 -12.32 25.31
CA MET A 809 -7.65 -13.37 24.54
C MET A 809 -8.41 -14.35 25.46
N VAL A 810 -7.80 -14.75 26.58
CA VAL A 810 -8.47 -15.60 27.60
C VAL A 810 -9.69 -14.91 28.19
N ARG A 811 -9.58 -13.62 28.57
CA ARG A 811 -10.72 -12.85 29.10
C ARG A 811 -11.84 -12.74 28.07
N TRP A 812 -11.48 -12.45 26.82
CA TRP A 812 -12.45 -12.38 25.73
C TRP A 812 -13.16 -13.72 25.52
N LEU A 813 -12.43 -14.84 25.54
CA LEU A 813 -13.00 -16.18 25.38
C LEU A 813 -14.02 -16.51 26.47
N VAL A 814 -13.73 -16.15 27.73
CA VAL A 814 -14.67 -16.32 28.85
C VAL A 814 -15.93 -15.47 28.64
N SER A 815 -15.78 -14.23 28.14
CA SER A 815 -16.92 -13.39 27.80
C SER A 815 -17.75 -14.02 26.68
N CYS A 816 -17.13 -14.50 25.60
CA CYS A 816 -17.83 -15.17 24.50
C CYS A 816 -18.58 -16.43 24.97
N ALA A 817 -17.96 -17.26 25.82
CA ALA A 817 -18.61 -18.42 26.41
C ALA A 817 -19.80 -18.03 27.31
N THR A 818 -19.73 -16.88 27.98
CA THR A 818 -20.83 -16.35 28.79
C THR A 818 -22.03 -15.96 27.94
N GLU A 819 -21.81 -15.35 26.77
CA GLU A 819 -22.90 -14.99 25.84
C GLU A 819 -23.60 -16.22 25.23
N ILE A 820 -22.88 -17.35 25.09
CA ILE A 820 -23.47 -18.62 24.63
C ILE A 820 -24.31 -19.27 25.73
N GLY A 821 -23.81 -19.28 26.96
CA GLY A 821 -24.54 -19.78 28.12
C GLY A 821 -23.69 -20.57 29.12
N PRO A 822 -24.30 -21.01 30.24
CA PRO A 822 -23.57 -21.62 31.36
C PRO A 822 -22.85 -22.92 30.97
N GLN A 823 -23.39 -23.68 30.02
CA GLN A 823 -22.80 -24.96 29.59
C GLN A 823 -21.49 -24.76 28.83
N ALA A 824 -21.41 -23.73 27.97
CA ALA A 824 -20.17 -23.41 27.27
C ALA A 824 -19.08 -22.99 28.25
N LEU A 825 -19.43 -22.18 29.26
CA LEU A 825 -18.53 -21.76 30.32
C LEU A 825 -18.02 -22.96 31.16
N MET A 826 -18.90 -23.89 31.52
CA MET A 826 -18.48 -25.12 32.21
C MET A 826 -17.62 -26.02 31.33
N ASN A 827 -17.92 -26.15 30.03
CA ASN A 827 -17.13 -26.95 29.10
C ASN A 827 -15.69 -26.44 28.97
N ILE A 828 -15.46 -25.12 28.92
CA ILE A 828 -14.10 -24.58 28.87
C ILE A 828 -13.37 -24.73 30.22
N MET A 829 -14.09 -24.70 31.34
CA MET A 829 -13.53 -24.96 32.67
C MET A 829 -13.16 -26.44 32.84
N GLN A 830 -13.95 -27.38 32.33
CA GLN A 830 -13.66 -28.81 32.41
C GLN A 830 -12.47 -29.22 31.51
N ASN A 831 -12.34 -28.60 30.33
CA ASN A 831 -11.28 -28.90 29.36
C ASN A 831 -10.04 -27.99 29.48
N TRP A 832 -9.88 -27.31 30.61
CA TRP A 832 -8.88 -26.25 30.83
C TRP A 832 -7.45 -26.67 30.51
N TYR A 833 -7.09 -27.93 30.78
CA TYR A 833 -5.73 -28.46 30.63
C TYR A 833 -5.20 -28.41 29.19
N SER A 834 -6.11 -28.34 28.20
CA SER A 834 -5.77 -28.25 26.77
C SER A 834 -5.82 -26.83 26.22
N LEU A 835 -6.27 -25.86 27.02
CA LEU A 835 -6.59 -24.50 26.56
C LEU A 835 -5.81 -23.41 27.31
N PHE A 836 -5.58 -23.61 28.61
CA PHE A 836 -5.05 -22.59 29.51
C PHE A 836 -3.88 -23.12 30.33
N THR A 837 -2.97 -22.22 30.70
CA THR A 837 -2.03 -22.50 31.79
C THR A 837 -2.79 -22.61 33.12
N PRO A 838 -2.28 -23.34 34.12
CA PRO A 838 -2.91 -23.44 35.44
C PRO A 838 -3.24 -22.06 36.05
N VAL A 839 -2.33 -21.09 35.86
CA VAL A 839 -2.49 -19.72 36.36
C VAL A 839 -3.64 -19.01 35.65
N GLU A 840 -3.72 -19.07 34.32
CA GLU A 840 -4.82 -18.46 33.55
C GLU A 840 -6.18 -19.07 33.92
N ALA A 841 -6.23 -20.39 34.06
CA ALA A 841 -7.44 -21.11 34.43
C ALA A 841 -7.95 -20.70 35.82
N ALA A 842 -7.06 -20.69 36.83
CA ALA A 842 -7.44 -20.37 38.20
C ALA A 842 -7.72 -18.86 38.42
N THR A 843 -6.93 -17.97 37.80
CA THR A 843 -6.99 -16.52 38.10
C THR A 843 -7.88 -15.73 37.15
N ILE A 844 -8.09 -16.20 35.91
CA ILE A 844 -8.90 -15.50 34.91
C ILE A 844 -10.20 -16.26 34.66
N VAL A 845 -10.12 -17.52 34.23
CA VAL A 845 -11.30 -18.29 33.79
C VAL A 845 -12.26 -18.54 34.95
N ALA A 846 -11.77 -19.15 36.04
CA ALA A 846 -12.58 -19.47 37.21
C ALA A 846 -13.14 -18.20 37.89
N VAL A 847 -12.32 -17.16 38.04
CA VAL A 847 -12.72 -15.90 38.67
C VAL A 847 -13.75 -15.16 37.81
N THR A 848 -13.45 -14.90 36.53
CA THR A 848 -14.34 -14.14 35.64
C THR A 848 -15.67 -14.87 35.44
N GLY A 849 -15.63 -16.19 35.30
CA GLY A 849 -16.81 -17.04 35.15
C GLY A 849 -17.73 -17.06 36.37
N THR A 850 -17.22 -16.72 37.55
CA THR A 850 -17.99 -16.73 38.81
C THR A 850 -18.26 -15.32 39.38
N THR A 851 -17.90 -14.26 38.67
CA THR A 851 -18.19 -12.88 39.09
C THR A 851 -19.69 -12.61 39.16
N HIS A 852 -20.08 -11.68 40.04
CA HIS A 852 -21.48 -11.26 40.19
C HIS A 852 -22.08 -10.75 38.86
N ALA A 853 -21.31 -10.00 38.08
CA ALA A 853 -21.75 -9.53 36.76
C ALA A 853 -22.03 -10.67 35.77
N THR A 854 -21.19 -11.70 35.75
CA THR A 854 -21.41 -12.89 34.90
C THR A 854 -22.64 -13.67 35.33
N LEU A 855 -22.86 -13.87 36.63
CA LEU A 855 -24.03 -14.57 37.15
C LEU A 855 -25.34 -13.82 36.84
N LEU A 856 -25.32 -12.48 36.88
CA LEU A 856 -26.47 -11.65 36.49
C LEU A 856 -26.76 -11.75 34.99
N ARG A 857 -25.73 -11.70 34.14
CA ARG A 857 -25.89 -11.85 32.67
C ARG A 857 -26.49 -13.20 32.29
N LEU A 858 -26.09 -14.28 32.97
CA LEU A 858 -26.57 -15.63 32.68
C LEU A 858 -27.98 -15.93 33.25
N GLN A 859 -28.56 -15.04 34.06
CA GLN A 859 -29.89 -15.19 34.68
C GLN A 859 -30.16 -16.59 35.28
N LEU A 860 -29.16 -17.16 35.96
CA LEU A 860 -29.23 -18.55 36.45
C LEU A 860 -30.09 -18.69 37.72
N ASP A 861 -30.81 -19.80 37.84
CA ASP A 861 -31.43 -20.23 39.09
C ASP A 861 -30.37 -20.67 40.11
N THR A 862 -30.72 -20.63 41.39
CA THR A 862 -29.85 -21.05 42.51
C THR A 862 -29.13 -22.39 42.31
N PRO A 863 -29.76 -23.50 41.85
CA PRO A 863 -29.06 -24.78 41.64
C PRO A 863 -27.98 -24.69 40.54
N ARG A 864 -28.30 -24.06 39.40
CA ARG A 864 -27.36 -23.89 38.28
C ARG A 864 -26.18 -22.99 38.63
N ARG A 865 -26.39 -22.00 39.52
CA ARG A 865 -25.28 -21.22 40.06
C ARG A 865 -24.33 -22.08 40.87
N GLU A 866 -24.86 -22.97 41.72
CA GLU A 866 -24.00 -23.84 42.54
C GLU A 866 -23.23 -24.86 41.69
N GLU A 867 -23.83 -25.39 40.61
CA GLU A 867 -23.13 -26.22 39.63
C GLU A 867 -21.92 -25.51 38.99
N LEU A 868 -22.11 -24.26 38.57
CA LEU A 868 -21.03 -23.45 38.01
C LEU A 868 -19.93 -23.17 39.04
N TRP A 869 -20.31 -22.84 40.27
CA TRP A 869 -19.35 -22.66 41.37
C TRP A 869 -18.60 -23.96 41.71
N ALA A 870 -19.28 -25.12 41.69
CA ALA A 870 -18.66 -26.42 41.91
C ALA A 870 -17.63 -26.75 40.81
N CYS A 871 -17.95 -26.44 39.54
CA CYS A 871 -17.04 -26.57 38.42
C CYS A 871 -15.80 -25.68 38.59
N ALA A 872 -15.98 -24.40 38.94
CA ALA A 872 -14.89 -23.46 39.16
C ALA A 872 -13.99 -23.84 40.35
N ARG A 873 -14.56 -24.37 41.44
CA ARG A 873 -13.78 -24.90 42.58
C ARG A 873 -12.96 -26.13 42.19
N THR A 874 -13.57 -27.07 41.47
CA THR A 874 -12.88 -28.27 40.97
C THR A 874 -11.72 -27.90 40.07
N LEU A 875 -11.94 -26.97 39.13
CA LEU A 875 -10.90 -26.40 38.27
C LEU A 875 -9.75 -25.82 39.11
N ALA A 876 -10.07 -24.95 40.06
CA ALA A 876 -9.05 -24.27 40.86
C ALA A 876 -8.22 -25.24 41.72
N LEU A 877 -8.85 -26.28 42.27
CA LEU A 877 -8.16 -27.35 43.00
C LEU A 877 -7.19 -28.12 42.08
N GLN A 878 -7.64 -28.50 40.88
CA GLN A 878 -6.78 -29.19 39.91
C GLN A 878 -5.60 -28.31 39.46
N CYS A 879 -5.81 -27.00 39.27
CA CYS A 879 -4.73 -26.05 38.96
C CYS A 879 -3.73 -25.93 40.13
N ALA A 880 -4.22 -25.86 41.37
CA ALA A 880 -3.38 -25.83 42.57
C ALA A 880 -2.58 -27.11 42.77
N MET A 881 -3.11 -28.28 42.38
CA MET A 881 -2.33 -29.53 42.40
C MET A 881 -1.18 -29.52 41.39
N LYS A 882 -1.38 -28.91 40.21
CA LYS A 882 -0.39 -28.90 39.12
C LYS A 882 0.67 -27.80 39.28
N ASP A 883 0.27 -26.62 39.74
CA ASP A 883 1.16 -25.49 40.03
C ASP A 883 0.75 -24.83 41.37
N PRO A 884 1.14 -25.44 42.51
CA PRO A 884 0.79 -24.91 43.82
C PRO A 884 1.30 -23.48 44.05
N GLN A 885 2.46 -23.13 43.49
CA GLN A 885 3.12 -21.85 43.73
C GLN A 885 2.34 -20.66 43.19
N ASN A 886 1.63 -20.81 42.07
CA ASN A 886 0.87 -19.70 41.49
C ASN A 886 -0.64 -19.83 41.68
N CYS A 887 -1.15 -21.04 41.96
CA CYS A 887 -2.60 -21.32 41.97
C CYS A 887 -3.21 -21.56 43.36
N ALA A 888 -2.41 -21.76 44.41
CA ALA A 888 -2.92 -22.02 45.77
C ALA A 888 -3.84 -20.92 46.31
N LEU A 889 -3.40 -19.65 46.25
CA LEU A 889 -4.17 -18.52 46.78
C LEU A 889 -5.49 -18.27 46.00
N PRO A 890 -5.50 -18.32 44.65
CA PRO A 890 -6.75 -18.33 43.87
C PRO A 890 -7.69 -19.49 44.19
N ALA A 891 -7.17 -20.69 44.46
CA ALA A 891 -8.00 -21.84 44.83
C ALA A 891 -8.65 -21.67 46.21
N LEU A 892 -7.89 -21.21 47.21
CA LEU A 892 -8.40 -20.88 48.55
C LEU A 892 -9.45 -19.77 48.50
N THR A 893 -9.10 -18.69 47.81
CA THR A 893 -9.95 -17.81 47.01
C THR A 893 -11.40 -18.25 46.77
N LEU A 894 -11.53 -19.06 45.73
CA LEU A 894 -12.79 -19.53 45.16
C LEU A 894 -13.52 -20.55 46.04
N CYS A 895 -12.78 -21.26 46.90
CA CYS A 895 -13.33 -22.29 47.77
C CYS A 895 -13.81 -21.78 49.13
N GLU A 896 -13.59 -20.49 49.48
CA GLU A 896 -13.85 -19.92 50.81
C GLU A 896 -15.25 -20.24 51.36
N LYS A 897 -16.29 -20.24 50.52
CA LYS A 897 -17.68 -20.49 50.93
C LYS A 897 -18.06 -21.97 51.06
N ASN A 898 -17.19 -22.89 50.64
CA ASN A 898 -17.45 -24.33 50.67
C ASN A 898 -16.38 -25.03 51.52
N HIS A 899 -16.78 -25.51 52.69
CA HIS A 899 -15.87 -26.07 53.68
C HIS A 899 -15.02 -27.23 53.13
N SER A 900 -15.63 -28.21 52.46
CA SER A 900 -14.90 -29.37 51.92
C SER A 900 -13.88 -28.99 50.84
N ALA A 901 -14.23 -28.07 49.94
CA ALA A 901 -13.33 -27.62 48.90
C ALA A 901 -12.19 -26.76 49.46
N PHE A 902 -12.48 -25.94 50.48
CA PHE A 902 -11.47 -25.15 51.17
C PHE A 902 -10.46 -26.03 51.92
N GLU A 903 -10.92 -27.09 52.59
CA GLU A 903 -10.03 -28.08 53.20
C GLU A 903 -9.12 -28.74 52.16
N ALA A 904 -9.68 -29.18 51.03
CA ALA A 904 -8.89 -29.79 49.96
C ALA A 904 -7.81 -28.83 49.43
N ALA A 905 -8.17 -27.56 49.18
CA ALA A 905 -7.21 -26.52 48.78
C ALA A 905 -6.11 -26.30 49.83
N TYR A 906 -6.48 -26.28 51.12
CA TYR A 906 -5.52 -26.13 52.21
C TYR A 906 -4.57 -27.33 52.32
N GLN A 907 -5.07 -28.56 52.14
CA GLN A 907 -4.21 -29.77 52.12
C GLN A 907 -3.23 -29.76 50.95
N ILE A 908 -3.67 -29.34 49.75
CA ILE A 908 -2.76 -29.20 48.59
C ILE A 908 -1.58 -28.27 48.93
N VAL A 909 -1.82 -27.17 49.66
CA VAL A 909 -0.74 -26.27 50.09
C VAL A 909 0.20 -26.94 51.09
N LEU A 910 -0.34 -27.73 52.03
CA LEU A 910 0.47 -28.47 53.00
C LEU A 910 1.33 -29.54 52.32
N ASP A 911 0.77 -30.29 51.38
CA ASP A 911 1.48 -31.31 50.62
C ASP A 911 2.54 -30.69 49.71
N ALA A 912 2.22 -29.57 49.05
CA ALA A 912 3.17 -28.81 48.23
C ALA A 912 4.30 -28.19 49.06
N ALA A 913 4.05 -27.83 50.31
CA ALA A 913 5.10 -27.41 51.23
C ALA A 913 6.17 -28.51 51.35
N ALA A 914 5.78 -29.77 51.52
CA ALA A 914 6.73 -30.88 51.57
C ALA A 914 7.51 -31.09 50.26
N GLY A 915 6.92 -30.71 49.11
CA GLY A 915 7.48 -30.85 47.76
C GLY A 915 8.34 -29.69 47.24
N GLY A 916 8.67 -28.68 48.05
CA GLY A 916 9.59 -27.60 47.67
C GLY A 916 8.95 -26.24 47.35
N LEU A 917 7.68 -26.00 47.75
CA LEU A 917 7.05 -24.68 47.64
C LEU A 917 7.81 -23.63 48.47
N GLY A 918 8.34 -22.59 47.83
CA GLY A 918 9.22 -21.62 48.51
C GLY A 918 8.60 -20.93 49.73
N HIS A 919 9.43 -20.70 50.76
CA HIS A 919 9.02 -20.12 52.06
C HIS A 919 8.22 -18.81 51.94
N ALA A 920 8.55 -17.95 50.97
CA ALA A 920 7.88 -16.66 50.77
C ALA A 920 6.41 -16.82 50.35
N HIS A 921 6.13 -17.85 49.53
CA HIS A 921 4.75 -18.16 49.14
C HIS A 921 3.96 -18.74 50.31
N LEU A 922 4.56 -19.64 51.09
CA LEU A 922 3.94 -20.21 52.29
C LEU A 922 3.57 -19.12 53.32
N PHE A 923 4.43 -18.13 53.54
CA PHE A 923 4.09 -16.98 54.39
C PHE A 923 2.94 -16.14 53.83
N THR A 924 2.88 -15.95 52.52
CA THR A 924 1.78 -15.23 51.87
C THR A 924 0.44 -15.95 52.09
N VAL A 925 0.41 -17.27 51.89
CA VAL A 925 -0.80 -18.08 52.14
C VAL A 925 -1.15 -18.14 53.63
N ALA A 926 -0.14 -18.20 54.52
CA ALA A 926 -0.35 -18.18 55.97
C ALA A 926 -0.99 -16.86 56.43
N ARG A 927 -0.54 -15.72 55.92
CA ARG A 927 -1.17 -14.41 56.18
C ARG A 927 -2.60 -14.36 55.68
N TYR A 928 -2.87 -14.90 54.49
CA TYR A 928 -4.23 -15.00 53.99
C TYR A 928 -5.13 -15.79 54.97
N MET A 929 -4.66 -16.90 55.52
CA MET A 929 -5.39 -17.70 56.51
C MET A 929 -5.69 -16.93 57.80
N GLU A 930 -4.72 -16.16 58.30
CA GLU A 930 -4.90 -15.33 59.49
C GLU A 930 -5.96 -14.24 59.25
N HIS A 931 -5.89 -13.53 58.12
CA HIS A 931 -6.86 -12.50 57.75
C HIS A 931 -8.30 -13.04 57.62
N ARG A 932 -8.46 -14.33 57.29
CA ARG A 932 -9.76 -15.01 57.25
C ARG A 932 -10.21 -15.60 58.60
N GLY A 933 -9.46 -15.34 59.68
CA GLY A 933 -9.81 -15.78 61.03
C GLY A 933 -9.43 -17.23 61.34
N LEU A 934 -8.46 -17.82 60.62
CA LEU A 934 -7.99 -19.20 60.82
C LEU A 934 -6.54 -19.26 61.34
N PRO A 935 -6.26 -18.73 62.56
CA PRO A 935 -4.88 -18.50 63.04
C PRO A 935 -4.10 -19.80 63.29
N LEU A 936 -4.75 -20.89 63.72
CA LEU A 936 -4.07 -22.20 63.90
C LEU A 936 -3.57 -22.79 62.58
N ARG A 937 -4.30 -22.55 61.47
CA ARG A 937 -3.90 -23.00 60.13
C ARG A 937 -2.80 -22.15 59.54
N ALA A 938 -2.89 -20.84 59.76
CA ALA A 938 -1.83 -19.89 59.45
C ALA A 938 -0.53 -20.28 60.16
N TYR A 939 -0.60 -20.60 61.46
CA TYR A 939 0.55 -21.02 62.25
C TYR A 939 1.19 -22.30 61.69
N LYS A 940 0.39 -23.33 61.35
CA LYS A 940 0.92 -24.55 60.73
C LYS A 940 1.70 -24.25 59.44
N LEU A 941 1.17 -23.43 58.53
CA LEU A 941 1.88 -23.03 57.32
C LEU A 941 3.13 -22.19 57.59
N ALA A 942 3.07 -21.26 58.56
CA ALA A 942 4.20 -20.44 58.96
C ALA A 942 5.36 -21.29 59.54
N THR A 943 5.05 -22.34 60.31
CA THR A 943 6.07 -23.27 60.82
C THR A 943 6.74 -24.08 59.70
N LEU A 944 5.98 -24.47 58.67
CA LEU A 944 6.54 -25.13 57.48
C LEU A 944 7.42 -24.18 56.66
N ALA A 945 6.98 -22.92 56.50
CA ALA A 945 7.78 -21.88 55.85
C ALA A 945 9.11 -21.64 56.56
N LEU A 946 9.09 -21.54 57.89
CA LEU A 946 10.30 -21.41 58.72
C LEU A 946 11.19 -22.64 58.62
N ALA A 947 10.62 -23.84 58.53
CA ALA A 947 11.40 -25.07 58.40
C ALA A 947 12.22 -25.11 57.10
N GLN A 948 11.81 -24.37 56.06
CA GLN A 948 12.47 -24.28 54.75
C GLN A 948 13.29 -22.99 54.57
N LEU A 949 13.11 -22.02 55.47
CA LEU A 949 13.87 -20.79 55.47
C LEU A 949 15.27 -21.04 56.03
N SER A 950 16.28 -20.47 55.39
CA SER A 950 17.65 -20.45 55.91
C SER A 950 18.23 -19.07 55.73
N ILE A 951 18.30 -18.30 56.81
CA ILE A 951 18.96 -17.00 56.86
C ILE A 951 20.37 -17.21 57.40
N ALA A 952 21.36 -16.94 56.54
CA ALA A 952 22.77 -17.04 56.90
C ALA A 952 23.19 -15.92 57.87
N PHE A 953 24.29 -16.14 58.58
CA PHE A 953 24.82 -15.23 59.61
C PHE A 953 25.18 -13.81 59.11
N ASN A 954 25.28 -13.60 57.79
CA ASN A 954 25.65 -12.35 57.15
C ASN A 954 24.49 -11.61 56.44
N GLN A 955 23.25 -12.10 56.56
CA GLN A 955 22.07 -11.56 55.86
C GLN A 955 21.16 -10.75 56.81
N ASP A 956 21.69 -9.67 57.38
CA ASP A 956 20.98 -8.84 58.37
C ASP A 956 19.72 -8.11 57.79
N SER A 957 19.57 -8.06 56.46
CA SER A 957 18.46 -7.42 55.73
C SER A 957 17.68 -8.39 54.83
N HIS A 958 17.48 -9.64 55.27
CA HIS A 958 16.76 -10.64 54.49
C HIS A 958 15.28 -10.26 54.26
N PRO A 959 14.70 -10.43 53.05
CA PRO A 959 13.31 -10.03 52.75
C PRO A 959 12.26 -10.73 53.63
N ALA A 960 12.55 -11.95 54.12
CA ALA A 960 11.66 -12.70 55.00
C ALA A 960 11.66 -12.24 56.47
N VAL A 961 12.48 -11.25 56.88
CA VAL A 961 12.55 -10.78 58.29
C VAL A 961 11.16 -10.44 58.84
N ASN A 962 10.37 -9.68 58.07
CA ASN A 962 9.01 -9.29 58.47
C ASN A 962 8.06 -10.49 58.57
N ASP A 963 8.26 -11.51 57.74
CA ASP A 963 7.45 -12.73 57.76
C ASP A 963 7.76 -13.59 58.98
N VAL A 964 9.04 -13.70 59.35
CA VAL A 964 9.48 -14.36 60.59
C VAL A 964 8.92 -13.65 61.81
N LEU A 965 9.09 -12.32 61.89
CA LEU A 965 8.59 -11.52 63.01
C LEU A 965 7.06 -11.63 63.15
N TRP A 966 6.35 -11.63 62.03
CA TRP A 966 4.91 -11.88 61.98
C TRP A 966 4.56 -13.29 62.49
N ALA A 967 5.21 -14.35 62.00
CA ALA A 967 4.99 -15.72 62.45
C ALA A 967 5.24 -15.88 63.96
N CYS A 968 6.26 -15.17 64.46
CA CYS A 968 6.58 -15.13 65.88
C CYS A 968 5.47 -14.45 66.70
N SER A 969 4.89 -13.36 66.19
CA SER A 969 3.76 -12.67 66.80
C SER A 969 2.49 -13.53 66.81
N LEU A 970 2.19 -14.19 65.69
CA LEU A 970 1.08 -15.14 65.57
C LEU A 970 1.20 -16.28 66.60
N SER A 971 2.39 -16.87 66.74
CA SER A 971 2.67 -17.93 67.71
C SER A 971 2.43 -17.49 69.16
N HIS A 972 2.87 -16.27 69.49
CA HIS A 972 2.65 -15.67 70.80
C HIS A 972 1.15 -15.41 71.06
N SER A 973 0.38 -15.04 70.04
CA SER A 973 -1.07 -14.82 70.15
C SER A 973 -1.88 -16.12 70.37
N LEU A 974 -1.39 -17.27 69.88
CA LEU A 974 -2.05 -18.56 69.99
C LEU A 974 -1.86 -19.23 71.36
N GLY A 975 -0.68 -19.09 71.96
CA GLY A 975 -0.41 -19.62 73.28
C GLY A 975 1.04 -20.00 73.53
N ARG A 976 1.34 -20.39 74.77
CA ARG A 976 2.69 -20.80 75.21
C ARG A 976 3.16 -22.11 74.57
N HIS A 977 2.22 -22.99 74.19
CA HIS A 977 2.53 -24.29 73.60
C HIS A 977 3.06 -24.13 72.17
N GLU A 978 2.37 -23.33 71.35
CA GLU A 978 2.76 -22.98 69.99
C GLU A 978 4.07 -22.18 69.98
N LEU A 979 4.21 -21.22 70.90
CA LEU A 979 5.46 -20.50 71.10
C LEU A 979 6.64 -21.43 71.45
N SER A 980 6.42 -22.46 72.26
CA SER A 980 7.46 -23.43 72.60
C SER A 980 7.84 -24.32 71.42
N ALA A 981 6.90 -24.64 70.53
CA ALA A 981 7.13 -25.51 69.39
C ALA A 981 7.86 -24.80 68.23
N ILE A 982 7.71 -23.49 68.08
CA ILE A 982 8.36 -22.72 66.99
C ILE A 982 9.83 -22.34 67.31
N VAL A 983 10.21 -22.24 68.59
CA VAL A 983 11.56 -21.85 69.01
C VAL A 983 12.67 -22.71 68.38
N PRO A 984 12.63 -24.05 68.41
CA PRO A 984 13.66 -24.88 67.78
C PRO A 984 13.76 -24.69 66.26
N LEU A 985 12.64 -24.37 65.59
CA LEU A 985 12.61 -24.12 64.16
C LEU A 985 13.28 -22.78 63.82
N ILE A 986 13.09 -21.74 64.64
CA ILE A 986 13.74 -20.43 64.49
C ILE A 986 15.26 -20.57 64.65
N ILE A 987 15.71 -21.29 65.69
CA ILE A 987 17.14 -21.52 65.95
C ILE A 987 17.80 -22.23 64.76
N ARG A 988 17.10 -23.19 64.15
CA ARG A 988 17.60 -23.93 62.99
C ARG A 988 17.59 -23.11 61.70
N SER A 989 16.60 -22.23 61.52
CA SER A 989 16.40 -21.49 60.27
C SER A 989 17.15 -20.16 60.21
N ILE A 990 17.52 -19.58 61.35
CA ILE A 990 18.11 -18.24 61.43
C ILE A 990 19.42 -18.32 62.17
N HIS A 991 20.49 -18.00 61.46
CA HIS A 991 21.84 -17.94 62.01
C HIS A 991 22.34 -16.50 62.18
N CYS A 992 21.54 -15.52 61.73
CA CYS A 992 21.82 -14.09 61.89
C CYS A 992 21.56 -13.67 63.35
N ALA A 993 22.64 -13.37 64.08
CA ALA A 993 22.57 -13.09 65.50
C ALA A 993 21.71 -11.85 65.87
N PRO A 994 21.77 -10.71 65.13
CA PRO A 994 20.87 -9.58 65.36
C PRO A 994 19.38 -9.90 65.20
N MET A 995 19.02 -10.82 64.30
CA MET A 995 17.61 -11.22 64.12
C MET A 995 17.12 -12.08 65.27
N LEU A 996 17.93 -13.06 65.71
CA LEU A 996 17.60 -13.89 66.86
C LEU A 996 17.43 -13.06 68.15
N SER A 997 18.28 -12.05 68.35
CA SER A 997 18.17 -11.16 69.51
C SER A 997 16.99 -10.18 69.43
N ASP A 998 16.60 -9.70 68.24
CA ASP A 998 15.39 -8.90 68.07
C ASP A 998 14.12 -9.73 68.35
N ILE A 999 14.05 -10.97 67.82
CA ILE A 999 12.94 -11.91 68.12
C ILE A 999 12.86 -12.16 69.63
N LEU A 1000 13.99 -12.46 70.28
CA LEU A 1000 14.05 -12.70 71.72
C LEU A 1000 13.57 -11.48 72.54
N ARG A 1001 13.99 -10.26 72.18
CA ARG A 1001 13.57 -9.04 72.86
C ARG A 1001 12.08 -8.74 72.69
N ARG A 1002 11.53 -8.97 71.50
CA ARG A 1002 10.09 -8.77 71.25
C ARG A 1002 9.23 -9.76 72.02
N TRP A 1003 9.76 -10.92 72.40
CA TRP A 1003 9.08 -11.94 73.18
C TRP A 1003 9.26 -11.81 74.70
N THR A 1004 10.28 -11.08 75.16
CA THR A 1004 10.42 -10.70 76.58
C THR A 1004 9.60 -9.46 76.94
N LEU A 1005 9.28 -8.61 75.95
CA LEU A 1005 8.36 -7.48 76.09
C LEU A 1005 6.89 -7.95 75.91
N SER A 1006 5.96 -7.42 76.72
CA SER A 1006 4.52 -7.68 76.50
C SER A 1006 4.08 -7.10 75.15
N ALA A 1007 3.35 -7.89 74.36
CA ALA A 1007 3.01 -7.60 72.97
C ALA A 1007 2.49 -6.15 72.74
N PRO A 1008 3.03 -5.39 71.77
CA PRO A 1008 2.45 -4.11 71.37
C PRO A 1008 1.28 -4.32 70.40
N GLY A 1009 0.08 -3.83 70.78
CA GLY A 1009 -1.01 -3.53 69.85
C GLY A 1009 -1.97 -4.68 69.50
N LEU A 1010 -2.95 -4.97 70.37
CA LEU A 1010 -4.16 -5.72 70.03
C LEU A 1010 -5.39 -4.83 70.25
N GLY A 1011 -6.19 -4.66 69.20
CA GLY A 1011 -7.47 -3.94 69.20
C GLY A 1011 -8.56 -4.62 70.05
N PRO A 1012 -9.78 -4.05 70.10
CA PRO A 1012 -10.66 -4.11 71.29
C PRO A 1012 -11.38 -5.43 71.61
N LEU A 1013 -11.07 -6.56 70.96
CA LEU A 1013 -11.85 -7.81 71.11
C LEU A 1013 -11.12 -8.98 71.80
N GLY A 1014 -9.89 -8.78 72.28
CA GLY A 1014 -9.07 -9.84 72.91
C GLY A 1014 -8.71 -9.65 74.39
N ALA A 1015 -9.42 -8.81 75.13
CA ALA A 1015 -9.01 -8.31 76.46
C ALA A 1015 -9.13 -9.31 77.65
N ARG A 1016 -9.06 -10.63 77.43
CA ARG A 1016 -9.09 -11.63 78.54
C ARG A 1016 -8.09 -12.75 78.34
N ARG A 1017 -6.80 -12.42 78.38
CA ARG A 1017 -5.65 -13.27 78.83
C ARG A 1017 -4.34 -12.52 78.56
N ALA A 1018 -4.04 -11.50 79.37
CA ALA A 1018 -2.70 -10.91 79.39
C ALA A 1018 -1.74 -11.91 80.05
N ALA A 1019 -0.93 -12.61 79.23
CA ALA A 1019 0.10 -13.49 79.73
C ALA A 1019 1.22 -12.66 80.39
N LYS A 1020 1.64 -13.04 81.61
CA LYS A 1020 2.84 -12.48 82.27
C LYS A 1020 4.05 -12.51 81.31
N PRO A 1021 4.95 -11.50 81.34
CA PRO A 1021 6.20 -11.51 80.57
C PRO A 1021 6.94 -12.83 80.79
N LEU A 1022 7.40 -13.45 79.70
CA LEU A 1022 8.22 -14.65 79.77
C LEU A 1022 9.66 -14.22 80.10
N GLY A 1023 10.24 -14.80 81.14
CA GLY A 1023 11.66 -14.59 81.45
C GLY A 1023 12.52 -15.22 80.36
N ALA A 1024 13.52 -14.49 79.85
CA ALA A 1024 14.47 -14.99 78.85
C ALA A 1024 15.27 -16.21 79.35
N ASP A 1025 15.35 -16.35 80.67
CA ASP A 1025 16.02 -17.39 81.44
C ASP A 1025 15.19 -18.68 81.60
N ARG A 1026 13.94 -18.71 81.13
CA ARG A 1026 13.03 -19.86 81.28
C ARG A 1026 12.65 -20.47 79.94
N ALA A 1027 12.43 -21.79 79.95
CA ALA A 1027 11.95 -22.51 78.77
C ALA A 1027 10.60 -21.94 78.29
N PRO A 1028 10.42 -21.72 76.98
CA PRO A 1028 11.29 -22.14 75.86
C PRO A 1028 12.35 -21.10 75.43
N LEU A 1029 12.33 -19.88 75.97
CA LEU A 1029 13.15 -18.75 75.49
C LEU A 1029 14.65 -18.89 75.82
N CYS A 1030 15.00 -19.63 76.87
CA CYS A 1030 16.40 -19.89 77.23
C CYS A 1030 17.21 -20.54 76.08
N GLN A 1031 16.58 -21.46 75.31
CA GLN A 1031 17.23 -22.08 74.15
C GLN A 1031 17.50 -21.08 73.02
N LEU A 1032 16.59 -20.13 72.81
CA LEU A 1032 16.76 -19.07 71.82
C LEU A 1032 17.85 -18.08 72.24
N LEU A 1033 17.93 -17.78 73.54
CA LEU A 1033 18.98 -16.96 74.13
C LEU A 1033 20.35 -17.61 73.95
N ASP A 1034 20.50 -18.90 74.25
CA ASP A 1034 21.75 -19.65 74.06
C ASP A 1034 22.17 -19.70 72.58
N ALA A 1035 21.19 -19.89 71.68
CA ALA A 1035 21.42 -19.85 70.24
C ALA A 1035 21.83 -18.46 69.73
N ALA A 1036 21.21 -17.39 70.22
CA ALA A 1036 21.57 -16.01 69.87
C ALA A 1036 22.98 -15.67 70.35
N VAL A 1037 23.32 -16.06 71.59
CA VAL A 1037 24.67 -15.94 72.16
C VAL A 1037 25.70 -16.66 71.29
N THR A 1038 25.43 -17.93 70.95
CA THR A 1038 26.31 -18.74 70.08
C THR A 1038 26.46 -18.12 68.69
N ALA A 1039 25.36 -17.66 68.07
CA ALA A 1039 25.39 -17.00 66.78
C ALA A 1039 26.23 -15.72 66.79
N TYR A 1040 26.16 -14.91 67.86
CA TYR A 1040 27.01 -13.72 68.02
C TYR A 1040 28.49 -14.09 68.11
N ILE A 1041 28.84 -15.16 68.82
CA ILE A 1041 30.22 -15.67 68.91
C ILE A 1041 30.72 -16.08 67.52
N THR A 1042 30.00 -16.98 66.84
CA THR A 1042 30.40 -17.50 65.52
C THR A 1042 30.48 -16.40 64.47
N THR A 1043 29.49 -15.50 64.42
CA THR A 1043 29.46 -14.37 63.48
C THR A 1043 30.62 -13.41 63.74
N SER A 1044 30.98 -13.18 65.00
CA SER A 1044 32.12 -12.33 65.35
C SER A 1044 33.43 -12.89 64.84
N HIS A 1045 33.69 -14.18 65.06
CA HIS A 1045 34.88 -14.85 64.54
C HIS A 1045 34.94 -14.81 63.00
N SER A 1046 33.80 -15.04 62.33
CA SER A 1046 33.71 -14.97 60.86
C SER A 1046 33.92 -13.55 60.31
N ARG A 1047 33.28 -12.51 60.87
CA ARG A 1047 33.54 -11.13 60.45
C ARG A 1047 34.99 -10.74 60.68
N LEU A 1048 35.60 -11.20 61.78
CA LEU A 1048 36.98 -10.91 62.15
C LEU A 1048 38.05 -11.58 61.27
N THR A 1049 37.77 -12.65 60.51
CA THR A 1049 38.79 -13.21 59.60
C THR A 1049 39.15 -12.22 58.49
N HIS A 1050 38.16 -11.61 57.83
CA HIS A 1050 38.35 -10.73 56.67
C HIS A 1050 38.04 -9.24 56.92
N ILE A 1051 37.84 -8.80 58.17
CA ILE A 1051 37.53 -7.38 58.48
C ILE A 1051 38.62 -6.40 58.05
N SER A 1052 38.20 -5.29 57.43
CA SER A 1052 39.04 -4.14 57.06
C SER A 1052 38.87 -2.95 58.03
N PRO A 1053 39.87 -2.05 58.19
CA PRO A 1053 39.82 -0.94 59.14
C PRO A 1053 38.59 -0.02 59.07
N ARG A 1054 38.02 0.19 57.87
CA ARG A 1054 36.80 0.99 57.66
C ARG A 1054 35.55 0.42 58.35
N HIS A 1055 35.50 -0.88 58.63
CA HIS A 1055 34.35 -1.55 59.23
C HIS A 1055 34.54 -1.80 60.75
N TYR A 1056 35.58 -1.22 61.36
CA TYR A 1056 35.83 -1.39 62.79
C TYR A 1056 34.72 -0.76 63.64
N GLY A 1057 34.17 0.40 63.25
CA GLY A 1057 33.04 1.04 63.94
C GLY A 1057 31.82 0.12 63.99
N ASP A 1058 31.36 -0.35 62.83
CA ASP A 1058 30.20 -1.24 62.69
C ASP A 1058 30.37 -2.55 63.48
N PHE A 1059 31.59 -3.10 63.51
CA PHE A 1059 31.88 -4.31 64.28
C PHE A 1059 31.83 -4.08 65.80
N ILE A 1060 32.29 -2.91 66.26
CA ILE A 1060 32.21 -2.54 67.68
C ILE A 1060 30.75 -2.32 68.09
N GLU A 1061 29.91 -1.72 67.23
CA GLU A 1061 28.46 -1.64 67.48
C GLU A 1061 27.78 -3.01 67.48
N PHE A 1062 28.19 -3.91 66.57
CA PHE A 1062 27.73 -5.29 66.55
C PHE A 1062 28.04 -6.04 67.86
N LEU A 1063 29.27 -5.89 68.40
CA LEU A 1063 29.63 -6.42 69.73
C LEU A 1063 28.85 -5.75 70.86
N GLY A 1064 28.44 -4.49 70.69
CA GLY A 1064 27.54 -3.80 71.63
C GLY A 1064 26.18 -4.50 71.72
N LYS A 1065 25.58 -4.83 70.56
CA LYS A 1065 24.34 -5.61 70.50
C LYS A 1065 24.51 -7.03 71.03
N ALA A 1066 25.68 -7.64 70.81
CA ALA A 1066 26.04 -8.93 71.40
C ALA A 1066 26.05 -8.84 72.93
N ARG A 1067 26.74 -7.86 73.51
CA ARG A 1067 26.81 -7.65 74.97
C ARG A 1067 25.42 -7.56 75.59
N GLU A 1068 24.55 -6.74 75.02
CA GLU A 1068 23.19 -6.58 75.52
C GLU A 1068 22.40 -7.89 75.46
N THR A 1069 22.63 -8.74 74.46
CA THR A 1069 21.99 -10.06 74.34
C THR A 1069 22.53 -11.04 75.38
N PHE A 1070 23.85 -11.07 75.62
CA PHE A 1070 24.46 -11.88 76.66
C PHE A 1070 23.90 -11.53 78.05
N LEU A 1071 23.72 -10.24 78.35
CA LEU A 1071 23.18 -9.78 79.64
C LEU A 1071 21.76 -10.26 79.97
N LEU A 1072 21.03 -10.82 78.99
CA LEU A 1072 19.73 -11.46 79.23
C LEU A 1072 19.86 -12.82 79.95
N ALA A 1073 21.06 -13.43 79.97
CA ALA A 1073 21.36 -14.66 80.70
C ALA A 1073 21.90 -14.36 82.11
N PRO A 1074 21.57 -15.17 83.13
CA PRO A 1074 21.99 -14.94 84.52
C PRO A 1074 23.53 -14.83 84.68
N ASP A 1075 24.31 -15.63 83.96
CA ASP A 1075 25.79 -15.59 83.97
C ASP A 1075 26.40 -14.89 82.74
N GLY A 1076 25.58 -14.18 81.96
CA GLY A 1076 25.98 -13.68 80.65
C GLY A 1076 27.10 -12.63 80.68
N HIS A 1077 27.22 -11.87 81.76
CA HIS A 1077 28.33 -10.91 81.96
C HIS A 1077 29.70 -11.61 82.03
N LEU A 1078 29.78 -12.79 82.68
CA LEU A 1078 30.99 -13.60 82.75
C LEU A 1078 31.30 -14.25 81.39
N GLN A 1079 30.27 -14.78 80.72
CA GLN A 1079 30.41 -15.40 79.39
C GLN A 1079 30.90 -14.39 78.33
N PHE A 1080 30.37 -13.16 78.34
CA PHE A 1080 30.79 -12.11 77.41
C PHE A 1080 32.24 -11.68 77.66
N ALA A 1081 32.66 -11.56 78.93
CA ALA A 1081 34.04 -11.23 79.28
C ALA A 1081 35.03 -12.32 78.80
N GLN A 1082 34.69 -13.60 78.99
CA GLN A 1082 35.49 -14.73 78.49
C GLN A 1082 35.55 -14.75 76.96
N PHE A 1083 34.44 -14.47 76.28
CA PHE A 1083 34.39 -14.36 74.82
C PHE A 1083 35.29 -13.23 74.28
N LEU A 1084 35.27 -12.05 74.90
CA LEU A 1084 36.16 -10.94 74.52
C LEU A 1084 37.64 -11.28 74.72
N GLU A 1085 38.00 -11.97 75.82
CA GLU A 1085 39.36 -12.44 76.03
C GLU A 1085 39.79 -13.45 74.96
N ASN A 1086 38.92 -14.37 74.55
CA ASN A 1086 39.19 -15.29 73.45
C ASN A 1086 39.43 -14.54 72.12
N LEU A 1087 38.60 -13.55 71.78
CA LEU A 1087 38.79 -12.72 70.59
C LEU A 1087 40.15 -11.99 70.59
N LYS A 1088 40.53 -11.42 71.74
CA LYS A 1088 41.83 -10.77 71.93
C LYS A 1088 42.98 -11.75 71.73
N GLN A 1089 42.84 -12.98 72.22
CA GLN A 1089 43.88 -14.01 72.12
C GLN A 1089 44.02 -14.58 70.71
N THR A 1090 42.91 -14.83 70.02
CA THR A 1090 42.90 -15.45 68.69
C THR A 1090 43.30 -14.46 67.58
N TYR A 1091 42.96 -13.17 67.70
CA TYR A 1091 43.23 -12.15 66.66
C TYR A 1091 44.21 -11.05 67.09
N LYS A 1092 45.24 -11.39 67.87
CA LYS A 1092 46.30 -10.48 68.38
C LYS A 1092 46.96 -9.60 67.30
N GLY A 1093 46.97 -10.06 66.04
CA GLY A 1093 47.51 -9.31 64.90
C GLY A 1093 46.74 -8.03 64.53
N LYS A 1094 45.46 -7.90 64.92
CA LYS A 1094 44.60 -6.74 64.59
C LYS A 1094 44.61 -5.66 65.69
N LYS A 1095 45.81 -5.12 66.00
CA LYS A 1095 46.07 -4.23 67.16
C LYS A 1095 45.10 -3.04 67.31
N LYS A 1096 44.81 -2.31 66.21
CA LYS A 1096 43.95 -1.12 66.26
C LYS A 1096 42.49 -1.46 66.59
N LEU A 1097 41.97 -2.59 66.13
CA LEU A 1097 40.61 -3.05 66.47
C LEU A 1097 40.53 -3.52 67.93
N MET A 1098 41.54 -4.24 68.42
CA MET A 1098 41.56 -4.72 69.81
C MET A 1098 41.65 -3.59 70.83
N LEU A 1099 42.28 -2.47 70.45
CA LEU A 1099 42.30 -1.25 71.27
C LEU A 1099 40.88 -0.66 71.40
N LEU A 1100 40.13 -0.57 70.29
CA LEU A 1100 38.72 -0.12 70.31
C LEU A 1100 37.79 -1.07 71.09
N VAL A 1101 38.01 -2.39 70.99
CA VAL A 1101 37.26 -3.39 71.79
C VAL A 1101 37.54 -3.19 73.28
N ARG A 1102 38.79 -2.93 73.66
CA ARG A 1102 39.17 -2.62 75.04
C ARG A 1102 38.50 -1.33 75.51
N GLU A 1103 38.62 -0.24 74.76
CA GLU A 1103 38.02 1.06 75.13
C GLU A 1103 36.51 1.00 75.37
N ARG A 1104 35.76 0.20 74.60
CA ARG A 1104 34.29 0.15 74.72
C ARG A 1104 33.76 -0.91 75.70
N PHE A 1105 34.47 -2.01 75.94
CA PHE A 1105 33.93 -3.17 76.68
C PHE A 1105 34.83 -3.73 77.78
N GLY A 1106 36.05 -3.21 77.99
CA GLY A 1106 37.05 -3.78 78.90
C GLY A 1106 37.74 -2.76 79.80
#